data_AF-A0A1S6IXH5-F1
#
_entry.id   AF-A0A1S6IXH5-F1
#
_cell.length_a   1.000
_cell.length_b   1.000
_cell.length_c   1.000
_cell.angle_alpha   90.00
_cell.angle_beta   90.00
_cell.angle_gamma   90.00
#
_symmetry.space_group_name_H-M   'P 1'
#
loop_
_entity.id
_entity.type
_entity.pdbx_description
1 polymer ?
#
loop_
_entity_poly.entity_id
_entity_poly.type
_entity_poly.pdbx_seq_one_letter_code
_entity_poly.pdbx_strand_id
1 'polypeptide(L)'
;MPYKRFLILINLVLCLGVLWGCGTLDGGPPEVSQPSRIVDANNKLITTIAQVNTVPVELAEIAPTMRQAIVAIEDDRFYQHNGIDLKGMARALYQNLRSGSIVQGGSTLTQQLAKNLYLGPERTLDRKIKELYYTIQLERTYTKDEILNMYLNHVYFGQGAYGVEAAARTYFDKTAQELTLGESAMLAGLPRAPSYYAPTTNFKGAQARQRVVLNRMVQLGMITPQQMEEALAEDIQVKAKTESFQQAPYYVAEIIKYFKNKYPNAMEMLYTGGLTIQTSLDLDMQKAAEKALVQGLDKVNPDINGALVAIDPQNGYIKAMVGGRDWQKSQYNRGLAKTQPGSAFKPFLYAAALDAGYTAASTITCEPVTYEQRGGPPYTPVDHKVGYHYRPFTLKQALTISDNVVTVQLANMLGPDTLVRYAKAMGIESELRPYLSLALGSSEVTPLEMAAAYGPLANAGIRAKPIYILKVIDSSGRVLEEHNSELAKVLDERVAYIVTDMLKAAVSPGGTAAQISWLVKRPVAGKTGTSDDYTNAWFVGYSPDLVASVYVGYDDKSKRVGLTGGDIAAPIWAQFMEEALGDRPARDFPVPEGVVQAEICAVDGLRASPLSSRTMSAYFIEGTEPKLPCFGDYWTNTPQDSGEGPQDLLVNPAEPPSDLDPWRNR
;
A
#
# COMPACT_ATOMS: atom_id res chain seq x y z
N MET A 1 2.84 46.76 -24.09
CA MET A 1 3.34 47.45 -22.87
C MET A 1 2.29 48.09 -21.93
N PRO A 2 0.94 48.03 -22.12
CA PRO A 2 0.01 48.68 -21.17
C PRO A 2 -0.40 47.79 -19.97
N TYR A 3 -0.39 46.45 -20.12
CA TYR A 3 -0.86 45.52 -19.08
C TYR A 3 0.01 45.47 -17.81
N LYS A 4 1.34 45.64 -17.93
CA LYS A 4 2.26 45.64 -16.78
C LYS A 4 2.12 46.91 -15.91
N ARG A 5 1.77 48.06 -16.51
CA ARG A 5 1.58 49.31 -15.75
C ARG A 5 0.22 49.33 -15.02
N PHE A 6 -0.79 48.68 -15.58
CA PHE A 6 -2.12 48.55 -14.97
C PHE A 6 -2.11 47.66 -13.71
N LEU A 7 -1.40 46.52 -13.75
CA LEU A 7 -1.21 45.65 -12.58
C LEU A 7 -0.38 46.30 -11.47
N ILE A 8 0.61 47.12 -11.81
CA ILE A 8 1.41 47.86 -10.81
C ILE A 8 0.57 48.97 -10.16
N LEU A 9 -0.29 49.66 -10.92
CA LEU A 9 -1.21 50.67 -10.36
C LEU A 9 -2.28 50.05 -9.46
N ILE A 10 -2.85 48.89 -9.83
CA ILE A 10 -3.82 48.17 -8.99
C ILE A 10 -3.17 47.70 -7.68
N ASN A 11 -1.93 47.19 -7.72
CA ASN A 11 -1.20 46.83 -6.50
C ASN A 11 -0.90 48.05 -5.61
N LEU A 12 -0.60 49.21 -6.20
CA LEU A 12 -0.39 50.46 -5.44
C LEU A 12 -1.69 51.02 -4.86
N VAL A 13 -2.80 50.94 -5.58
CA VAL A 13 -4.13 51.40 -5.14
C VAL A 13 -4.75 50.45 -4.11
N LEU A 14 -4.51 49.13 -4.19
CA LEU A 14 -4.88 48.17 -3.16
C LEU A 14 -4.03 48.33 -1.89
N CYS A 15 -2.72 48.58 -2.02
CA CYS A 15 -1.88 48.93 -0.86
C CYS A 15 -2.34 50.22 -0.17
N LEU A 16 -2.83 51.22 -0.93
CA LEU A 16 -3.38 52.46 -0.39
C LEU A 16 -4.80 52.27 0.19
N GLY A 17 -5.63 51.41 -0.40
CA GLY A 17 -6.97 51.08 0.09
C GLY A 17 -6.95 50.31 1.41
N VAL A 18 -5.95 49.45 1.63
CA VAL A 18 -5.74 48.75 2.91
C VAL A 18 -5.14 49.67 3.99
N LEU A 19 -4.43 50.72 3.60
CA LEU A 19 -3.89 51.72 4.54
C LEU A 19 -4.97 52.70 5.05
N TRP A 20 -6.03 52.97 4.29
CA TRP A 20 -7.07 53.97 4.63
C TRP A 20 -8.50 53.43 4.78
N GLY A 21 -8.78 52.18 4.41
CA GLY A 21 -10.11 51.58 4.49
C GLY A 21 -10.34 50.83 5.79
N CYS A 22 -10.98 51.48 6.76
CA CYS A 22 -11.64 50.83 7.89
C CYS A 22 -12.92 50.16 7.40
N GLY A 23 -12.79 49.05 6.67
CA GLY A 23 -13.89 48.16 6.33
C GLY A 23 -13.68 46.85 7.06
N THR A 24 -14.55 46.55 8.01
CA THR A 24 -14.59 45.28 8.73
C THR A 24 -14.92 44.17 7.75
N LEU A 25 -13.89 43.59 7.13
CA LEU A 25 -13.93 42.16 6.85
C LEU A 25 -13.96 41.53 8.24
N ASP A 26 -15.14 41.12 8.70
CA ASP A 26 -15.30 40.28 9.89
C ASP A 26 -14.47 39.03 9.65
N GLY A 27 -13.20 39.10 10.07
CA GLY A 27 -12.41 37.93 10.30
C GLY A 27 -13.04 37.28 11.50
N GLY A 28 -13.84 36.23 11.24
CA GLY A 28 -14.43 35.43 12.29
C GLY A 28 -13.37 34.99 13.31
N PRO A 29 -13.80 34.53 14.49
CA PRO A 29 -12.88 34.04 15.51
C PRO A 29 -11.88 33.04 14.89
N PRO A 30 -10.62 33.01 15.37
CA PRO A 30 -9.62 32.06 14.86
C PRO A 30 -10.22 30.65 14.85
N GLU A 31 -10.00 29.93 13.75
CA GLU A 31 -10.51 28.56 13.64
C GLU A 31 -9.88 27.72 14.76
N VAL A 32 -10.73 27.20 15.65
CA VAL A 32 -10.25 26.34 16.74
C VAL A 32 -9.77 25.04 16.10
N SER A 33 -8.48 24.75 16.25
CA SER A 33 -7.88 23.50 15.81
C SER A 33 -8.68 22.32 16.36
N GLN A 34 -9.18 21.47 15.47
CA GLN A 34 -9.88 20.25 15.83
C GLN A 34 -9.08 19.04 15.37
N PRO A 35 -8.93 18.02 16.23
CA PRO A 35 -8.21 16.82 15.84
C PRO A 35 -9.02 16.03 14.80
N SER A 36 -8.36 15.50 13.78
CA SER A 36 -9.02 14.64 12.82
C SER A 36 -9.19 13.23 13.37
N ARG A 37 -10.23 12.53 12.91
CA ARG A 37 -10.58 11.17 13.32
C ARG A 37 -10.55 10.25 12.12
N ILE A 38 -9.88 9.11 12.26
CA ILE A 38 -9.96 8.01 11.31
C ILE A 38 -10.90 6.96 11.91
N VAL A 39 -11.95 6.62 11.17
CA VAL A 39 -12.96 5.63 11.58
C VAL A 39 -13.02 4.47 10.60
N ASP A 40 -13.41 3.31 11.09
CA ASP A 40 -13.60 2.09 10.31
C ASP A 40 -14.91 2.14 9.50
N ALA A 41 -15.21 1.06 8.77
CA ALA A 41 -16.40 0.94 7.93
C ALA A 41 -17.72 1.05 8.71
N ASN A 42 -17.68 0.80 10.03
CA ASN A 42 -18.83 0.86 10.95
C ASN A 42 -18.82 2.13 11.82
N ASN A 43 -18.03 3.15 11.45
CA ASN A 43 -17.83 4.40 12.20
C ASN A 43 -17.19 4.24 13.59
N LYS A 44 -16.54 3.11 13.87
CA LYS A 44 -15.75 2.91 15.09
C LYS A 44 -14.42 3.63 14.96
N LEU A 45 -14.02 4.35 16.02
CA LEU A 45 -12.77 5.10 16.02
C LEU A 45 -11.57 4.14 15.91
N ILE A 46 -10.74 4.33 14.89
CA ILE A 46 -9.44 3.65 14.76
C ILE A 46 -8.39 4.47 15.51
N THR A 47 -8.29 5.76 15.18
CA THR A 47 -7.35 6.67 15.83
C THR A 47 -7.76 8.12 15.64
N THR A 48 -7.16 8.99 16.44
CA THR A 48 -7.28 10.43 16.33
C THR A 48 -5.92 11.01 15.96
N ILE A 49 -5.88 11.84 14.93
CA ILE A 49 -4.70 12.59 14.53
C ILE A 49 -4.81 13.98 15.18
N ALA A 50 -4.05 14.16 16.26
CA ALA A 50 -4.07 15.36 17.07
C ALA A 50 -2.66 15.92 17.26
N GLN A 51 -2.60 17.22 17.57
CA GLN A 51 -1.36 17.86 17.99
C GLN A 51 -0.87 17.24 19.31
N VAL A 52 0.45 17.17 19.49
CA VAL A 52 1.09 16.59 20.68
C VAL A 52 1.68 17.70 21.53
N ASN A 53 1.57 17.59 22.87
CA ASN A 53 2.21 18.51 23.84
C ASN A 53 1.88 19.99 23.62
N THR A 54 0.60 20.34 23.41
CA THR A 54 0.11 21.69 23.10
C THR A 54 0.15 22.68 24.27
N VAL A 55 1.03 22.47 25.26
CA VAL A 55 1.17 23.38 26.42
C VAL A 55 1.79 24.68 25.92
N PRO A 56 1.07 25.81 25.94
CA PRO A 56 1.65 27.08 25.57
C PRO A 56 2.73 27.46 26.57
N VAL A 57 3.84 27.99 26.08
CA VAL A 57 4.94 28.51 26.91
C VAL A 57 5.12 30.00 26.67
N GLU A 58 5.51 30.73 27.72
CA GLU A 58 5.80 32.15 27.58
C GLU A 58 7.14 32.37 26.88
N LEU A 59 7.30 33.51 26.19
CA LEU A 59 8.51 33.80 25.42
C LEU A 59 9.79 33.76 26.28
N ALA A 60 9.67 34.11 27.57
CA ALA A 60 10.75 34.07 28.54
C ALA A 60 11.20 32.64 28.92
N GLU A 61 10.32 31.66 28.74
CA GLU A 61 10.56 30.24 29.00
C GLU A 61 11.10 29.52 27.75
N ILE A 62 11.34 30.24 26.66
CA ILE A 62 11.97 29.71 25.44
C ILE A 62 13.44 30.14 25.40
N ALA A 63 14.33 29.17 25.13
CA ALA A 63 15.77 29.41 25.02
C ALA A 63 16.08 30.63 24.11
N PRO A 64 16.92 31.59 24.56
CA PRO A 64 17.29 32.74 23.75
C PRO A 64 17.87 32.37 22.38
N THR A 65 18.63 31.28 22.34
CA THR A 65 19.21 30.69 21.13
C THR A 65 18.13 30.25 20.14
N MET A 66 17.02 29.67 20.61
CA MET A 66 15.89 29.26 19.78
C MET A 66 15.14 30.45 19.19
N ARG A 67 14.91 31.49 20.01
CA ARG A 67 14.31 32.76 19.56
C ARG A 67 15.17 33.43 18.48
N GLN A 68 16.48 33.48 18.68
CA GLN A 68 17.42 34.04 17.70
C GLN A 68 17.50 33.18 16.43
N ALA A 69 17.57 31.86 16.56
CA ALA A 69 17.69 30.94 15.44
C ALA A 69 16.49 31.02 14.49
N ILE A 70 15.26 31.07 15.04
CA ILE A 70 14.05 31.17 14.21
C ILE A 70 13.98 32.50 13.48
N VAL A 71 14.29 33.61 14.17
CA VAL A 71 14.32 34.95 13.56
C VAL A 71 15.41 35.00 12.48
N ALA A 72 16.60 34.46 12.73
CA ALA A 72 17.70 34.47 11.77
C ALA A 72 17.35 33.79 10.44
N ILE A 73 16.64 32.65 10.49
CA ILE A 73 16.35 31.84 9.30
C ILE A 73 15.03 32.17 8.62
N GLU A 74 13.97 32.46 9.38
CA GLU A 74 12.65 32.75 8.82
C GLU A 74 12.50 34.23 8.45
N ASP A 75 13.02 35.16 9.27
CA ASP A 75 12.80 36.60 9.09
C ASP A 75 13.88 37.47 9.77
N ASP A 76 15.05 37.63 9.14
CA ASP A 76 16.23 38.29 9.72
C ASP A 76 16.02 39.75 10.13
N ARG A 77 14.95 40.38 9.63
CA ARG A 77 14.60 41.77 9.90
C ARG A 77 13.23 41.90 10.56
N PHE A 78 12.75 40.85 11.20
CA PHE A 78 11.47 40.80 11.90
C PHE A 78 11.20 42.03 12.78
N TYR A 79 12.19 42.46 13.57
CA TYR A 79 12.09 43.63 14.46
C TYR A 79 12.22 45.00 13.76
N GLN A 80 12.52 45.02 12.46
CA GLN A 80 12.78 46.25 11.68
C GLN A 80 11.65 46.61 10.71
N HIS A 81 10.63 45.76 10.55
CA HIS A 81 9.46 46.01 9.70
C HIS A 81 8.16 45.73 10.44
N ASN A 82 7.04 46.22 9.91
CA ASN A 82 5.70 46.02 10.48
C ASN A 82 4.91 45.01 9.62
N GLY A 83 5.27 43.72 9.72
CA GLY A 83 4.58 42.62 9.03
C GLY A 83 4.96 42.34 7.58
N ILE A 84 5.48 43.33 6.84
CA ILE A 84 5.88 43.16 5.43
C ILE A 84 7.33 43.62 5.26
N ASP A 85 8.19 42.72 4.79
CA ASP A 85 9.57 43.06 4.48
C ASP A 85 9.80 43.34 2.99
N LEU A 86 9.54 44.59 2.57
CA LEU A 86 9.70 45.01 1.16
C LEU A 86 11.12 44.79 0.63
N LYS A 87 12.14 45.09 1.43
CA LYS A 87 13.54 44.86 1.05
C LYS A 87 13.86 43.37 0.95
N GLY A 88 13.24 42.54 1.80
CA GLY A 88 13.44 41.08 1.84
C GLY A 88 12.78 40.41 0.65
N MET A 89 11.57 40.83 0.31
CA MET A 89 10.85 40.44 -0.89
C MET A 89 11.63 40.80 -2.16
N ALA A 90 12.16 42.02 -2.26
CA ALA A 90 12.98 42.44 -3.41
C ALA A 90 14.27 41.61 -3.54
N ARG A 91 14.95 41.34 -2.43
CA ARG A 91 16.15 40.47 -2.36
C ARG A 91 15.81 39.02 -2.78
N ALA A 92 14.72 38.45 -2.25
CA ALA A 92 14.29 37.10 -2.58
C ALA A 92 13.89 36.99 -4.06
N LEU A 93 13.18 37.98 -4.61
CA LEU A 93 12.83 38.04 -6.03
C LEU A 93 14.08 38.08 -6.91
N TYR A 94 15.06 38.92 -6.58
CA TYR A 94 16.31 39.00 -7.32
C TYR A 94 17.09 37.68 -7.29
N GLN A 95 17.19 37.03 -6.12
CA GLN A 95 17.86 35.74 -5.99
C GLN A 95 17.14 34.64 -6.78
N ASN A 96 15.81 34.54 -6.67
CA ASN A 96 15.01 33.54 -7.36
C ASN A 96 15.07 33.70 -8.90
N LEU A 97 15.16 34.94 -9.40
CA LEU A 97 15.37 35.23 -10.83
C LEU A 97 16.77 34.81 -11.30
N ARG A 98 17.79 34.95 -10.44
CA ARG A 98 19.18 34.57 -10.76
C ARG A 98 19.42 33.06 -10.70
N SER A 99 18.75 32.34 -9.78
CA SER A 99 18.89 30.89 -9.59
C SER A 99 17.95 30.04 -10.44
N GLY A 100 16.99 30.65 -11.16
CA GLY A 100 16.00 29.94 -11.98
C GLY A 100 15.04 29.05 -11.17
N SER A 101 15.06 29.13 -9.85
CA SER A 101 14.29 28.30 -8.91
C SER A 101 14.01 29.06 -7.61
N ILE A 102 12.96 28.69 -6.88
CA ILE A 102 12.62 29.34 -5.60
C ILE A 102 13.61 28.87 -4.53
N VAL A 103 14.63 29.68 -4.25
CA VAL A 103 15.69 29.38 -3.28
C VAL A 103 15.35 29.93 -1.89
N GLN A 104 14.68 31.09 -1.84
CA GLN A 104 14.33 31.80 -0.61
C GLN A 104 12.84 32.18 -0.59
N GLY A 105 12.17 31.88 0.52
CA GLY A 105 10.79 32.33 0.77
C GLY A 105 10.74 33.83 1.05
N GLY A 106 9.72 34.51 0.53
CA GLY A 106 9.55 35.96 0.68
C GLY A 106 8.53 36.36 1.74
N SER A 107 8.04 35.43 2.56
CA SER A 107 7.01 35.68 3.58
C SER A 107 7.61 35.88 4.97
N THR A 108 7.10 36.87 5.70
CA THR A 108 7.55 37.24 7.05
C THR A 108 6.97 36.30 8.12
N LEU A 109 7.54 36.32 9.33
CA LEU A 109 7.00 35.53 10.45
C LEU A 109 5.53 35.84 10.72
N THR A 110 5.14 37.11 10.69
CA THR A 110 3.76 37.55 10.90
C THR A 110 2.82 37.05 9.79
N GLN A 111 3.28 37.03 8.52
CA GLN A 111 2.50 36.45 7.42
C GLN A 111 2.29 34.95 7.59
N GLN A 112 3.33 34.24 8.04
CA GLN A 112 3.23 32.82 8.34
C GLN A 112 2.28 32.56 9.52
N LEU A 113 2.34 33.39 10.57
CA LEU A 113 1.43 33.32 11.72
C LEU A 113 -0.03 33.58 11.29
N ALA A 114 -0.27 34.65 10.54
CA ALA A 114 -1.60 35.00 10.02
C ALA A 114 -2.20 33.86 9.20
N LYS A 115 -1.37 33.21 8.37
CA LYS A 115 -1.75 32.02 7.62
C LYS A 115 -2.14 30.88 8.55
N ASN A 116 -1.32 30.56 9.54
CA ASN A 116 -1.55 29.40 10.41
C ASN A 116 -2.74 29.59 11.39
N LEU A 117 -3.08 30.83 11.79
CA LEU A 117 -4.13 31.11 12.76
C LEU A 117 -5.53 31.33 12.15
N TYR A 118 -5.60 31.95 10.97
CA TYR A 118 -6.86 32.51 10.46
C TYR A 118 -7.26 32.00 9.07
N LEU A 119 -6.41 31.22 8.41
CA LEU A 119 -6.61 30.86 7.02
C LEU A 119 -6.48 29.36 6.82
N GLY A 120 -7.50 28.78 6.17
CA GLY A 120 -7.43 27.41 5.70
C GLY A 120 -6.36 27.21 4.61
N PRO A 121 -6.11 25.94 4.24
CA PRO A 121 -4.98 25.55 3.40
C PRO A 121 -5.04 25.96 1.92
N GLU A 122 -6.13 26.57 1.47
CA GLU A 122 -6.46 26.77 0.06
C GLU A 122 -5.48 27.72 -0.65
N ARG A 123 -4.99 27.41 -1.84
CA ARG A 123 -4.00 28.28 -2.53
C ARG A 123 -4.64 29.29 -3.49
N THR A 124 -5.47 30.19 -2.97
CA THR A 124 -6.17 31.23 -3.77
C THR A 124 -5.59 32.63 -3.59
N LEU A 125 -5.80 33.51 -4.58
CA LEU A 125 -5.43 34.94 -4.49
C LEU A 125 -6.21 35.65 -3.37
N ASP A 126 -7.49 35.31 -3.21
CA ASP A 126 -8.34 35.82 -2.14
C ASP A 126 -7.76 35.51 -0.75
N ARG A 127 -7.32 34.26 -0.53
CA ARG A 127 -6.61 33.89 0.71
C ARG A 127 -5.37 34.75 0.92
N LYS A 128 -4.59 35.03 -0.13
CA LYS A 128 -3.35 35.82 0.01
C LYS A 128 -3.62 37.28 0.37
N ILE A 129 -4.74 37.85 -0.08
CA ILE A 129 -5.19 39.18 0.34
C ILE A 129 -5.62 39.17 1.81
N LYS A 130 -6.39 38.15 2.23
CA LYS A 130 -6.77 37.97 3.65
C LYS A 130 -5.55 37.78 4.55
N GLU A 131 -4.53 37.05 4.09
CA GLU A 131 -3.25 36.89 4.79
C GLU A 131 -2.57 38.24 5.05
N LEU A 132 -2.54 39.11 4.05
CA LEU A 132 -2.00 40.45 4.18
C LEU A 132 -2.79 41.31 5.18
N TYR A 133 -4.12 41.24 5.13
CA TYR A 133 -5.00 41.95 6.06
C TYR A 133 -4.76 41.51 7.51
N TYR A 134 -4.76 40.21 7.79
CA TYR A 134 -4.50 39.68 9.14
C TYR A 134 -3.08 39.96 9.61
N THR A 135 -2.09 39.95 8.70
CA THR A 135 -0.72 40.36 9.02
C THR A 135 -0.68 41.79 9.57
N ILE A 136 -1.38 42.72 8.90
CA ILE A 136 -1.43 44.12 9.33
C ILE A 136 -2.19 44.26 10.65
N GLN A 137 -3.28 43.51 10.84
CA GLN A 137 -4.03 43.52 12.10
C GLN A 137 -3.20 43.02 13.28
N LEU A 138 -2.48 41.90 13.11
CA LEU A 138 -1.59 41.35 14.14
C LEU A 138 -0.52 42.37 14.55
N GLU A 139 0.11 43.04 13.58
CA GLU A 139 1.19 44.02 13.82
C GLU A 139 0.71 45.35 14.42
N ARG A 140 -0.59 45.66 14.30
CA ARG A 140 -1.19 46.82 14.98
C ARG A 140 -1.63 46.51 16.40
N THR A 141 -1.94 45.25 16.68
CA THR A 141 -2.56 44.81 17.93
C THR A 141 -1.52 44.30 18.93
N TYR A 142 -0.51 43.58 18.44
CA TYR A 142 0.47 42.88 19.26
C TYR A 142 1.88 43.43 19.03
N THR A 143 2.67 43.43 20.09
CA THR A 143 4.11 43.71 20.04
C THR A 143 4.85 42.60 19.29
N LYS A 144 6.08 42.89 18.85
CA LYS A 144 6.93 41.91 18.16
C LYS A 144 7.20 40.67 18.98
N ASP A 145 7.40 40.83 20.29
CA ASP A 145 7.63 39.72 21.19
C ASP A 145 6.37 38.87 21.38
N GLU A 146 5.18 39.47 21.47
CA GLU A 146 3.92 38.73 21.49
C GLU A 146 3.68 37.97 20.19
N ILE A 147 3.98 38.57 19.03
CA ILE A 147 3.88 37.92 17.72
C ILE A 147 4.86 36.74 17.63
N LEU A 148 6.10 36.93 18.07
CA LEU A 148 7.09 35.86 18.11
C LEU A 148 6.67 34.72 19.05
N ASN A 149 6.10 35.07 20.21
CA ASN A 149 5.57 34.10 21.17
C ASN A 149 4.43 33.27 20.56
N MET A 150 3.45 33.94 19.94
CA MET A 150 2.36 33.26 19.23
C MET A 150 2.89 32.36 18.12
N TYR A 151 3.83 32.84 17.31
CA TYR A 151 4.45 32.04 16.25
C TYR A 151 5.14 30.78 16.79
N LEU A 152 5.98 30.94 17.81
CA LEU A 152 6.71 29.83 18.42
C LEU A 152 5.80 28.81 19.11
N ASN A 153 4.59 29.19 19.50
CA ASN A 153 3.59 28.28 20.05
C ASN A 153 2.69 27.60 19.00
N HIS A 154 2.64 28.10 17.76
CA HIS A 154 1.71 27.58 16.74
C HIS A 154 2.39 26.98 15.49
N VAL A 155 3.68 27.27 15.26
CA VAL A 155 4.36 26.74 14.08
C VAL A 155 4.52 25.22 14.16
N TYR A 156 4.31 24.54 13.03
CA TYR A 156 4.44 23.09 12.94
C TYR A 156 5.89 22.65 12.72
N PHE A 157 6.43 21.85 13.64
CA PHE A 157 7.79 21.32 13.58
C PHE A 157 7.88 19.88 13.06
N GLY A 158 6.76 19.20 12.83
CA GLY A 158 6.72 17.79 12.43
C GLY A 158 6.20 16.87 13.54
N GLN A 159 5.81 15.63 13.20
CA GLN A 159 5.34 14.61 14.16
C GLN A 159 4.20 15.06 15.09
N GLY A 160 3.28 15.88 14.58
CA GLY A 160 2.21 16.46 15.40
C GLY A 160 2.68 17.52 16.42
N ALA A 161 3.97 17.87 16.48
CA ALA A 161 4.48 18.92 17.35
C ALA A 161 4.17 20.30 16.76
N TYR A 162 3.12 20.93 17.28
CA TYR A 162 2.79 22.34 17.05
C TYR A 162 3.29 23.14 18.25
N GLY A 163 4.18 24.08 17.97
CA GLY A 163 4.87 24.85 18.98
C GLY A 163 6.22 24.26 19.40
N VAL A 164 7.09 25.14 19.89
CA VAL A 164 8.50 24.84 20.18
C VAL A 164 8.67 23.95 21.42
N GLU A 165 7.80 24.11 22.42
CA GLU A 165 7.76 23.24 23.60
C GLU A 165 7.41 21.81 23.20
N ALA A 166 6.38 21.65 22.38
CA ALA A 166 6.02 20.35 21.82
C ALA A 166 7.17 19.73 21.03
N ALA A 167 7.85 20.53 20.22
CA ALA A 167 8.97 20.07 19.40
C ALA A 167 10.17 19.63 20.26
N ALA A 168 10.56 20.41 21.27
CA ALA A 168 11.64 20.08 22.20
C ALA A 168 11.38 18.75 22.92
N ARG A 169 10.16 18.55 23.43
CA ARG A 169 9.74 17.31 24.10
C ARG A 169 9.63 16.11 23.17
N THR A 170 9.31 16.37 21.89
CA THR A 170 9.15 15.32 20.88
C THR A 170 10.51 14.82 20.40
N TYR A 171 11.41 15.72 20.06
CA TYR A 171 12.70 15.38 19.44
C TYR A 171 13.83 15.14 20.44
N PHE A 172 13.82 15.79 21.61
CA PHE A 172 14.95 15.75 22.56
C PHE A 172 14.54 15.36 23.99
N ASP A 173 13.22 15.24 24.26
CA ASP A 173 12.67 14.99 25.61
C ASP A 173 13.09 16.07 26.63
N LYS A 174 13.22 17.31 26.15
CA LYS A 174 13.58 18.52 26.92
C LYS A 174 12.47 19.56 26.86
N THR A 175 12.49 20.52 27.78
CA THR A 175 11.68 21.74 27.67
C THR A 175 12.29 22.71 26.65
N ALA A 176 11.50 23.65 26.12
CA ALA A 176 11.98 24.67 25.19
C ALA A 176 13.03 25.61 25.81
N GLN A 177 13.06 25.70 27.15
CA GLN A 177 14.05 26.49 27.88
C GLN A 177 15.44 25.84 27.87
N GLU A 178 15.49 24.51 27.87
CA GLU A 178 16.70 23.70 27.99
C GLU A 178 17.40 23.44 26.65
N LEU A 179 16.85 23.96 25.55
CA LEU A 179 17.41 23.77 24.21
C LEU A 179 18.80 24.42 24.11
N THR A 180 19.78 23.62 23.67
CA THR A 180 21.12 24.12 23.33
C THR A 180 21.11 24.94 22.04
N LEU A 181 22.23 25.58 21.69
CA LEU A 181 22.37 26.27 20.40
C LEU A 181 22.24 25.30 19.22
N GLY A 182 22.84 24.10 19.32
CA GLY A 182 22.76 23.09 18.27
C GLY A 182 21.32 22.60 18.07
N GLU A 183 20.64 22.22 19.15
CA GLU A 183 19.25 21.77 19.13
C GLU A 183 18.31 22.86 18.61
N SER A 184 18.49 24.11 19.07
CA SER A 184 17.73 25.28 18.62
C SER A 184 17.86 25.51 17.12
N ALA A 185 19.09 25.48 16.59
CA ALA A 185 19.33 25.65 15.17
C ALA A 185 18.76 24.49 14.34
N MET A 186 18.71 23.28 14.89
CA MET A 186 18.11 22.13 14.23
C MET A 186 16.58 22.29 14.15
N LEU A 187 15.90 22.64 15.26
CA LEU A 187 14.45 22.87 15.26
C LEU A 187 14.05 24.05 14.39
N ALA A 188 14.78 25.17 14.44
CA ALA A 188 14.53 26.34 13.59
C ALA A 188 14.64 26.03 12.08
N GLY A 189 15.35 24.96 11.72
CA GLY A 189 15.46 24.48 10.34
C GLY A 189 14.21 23.77 9.81
N LEU A 190 13.35 23.25 10.70
CA LEU A 190 12.24 22.35 10.37
C LEU A 190 11.04 23.03 9.67
N PRO A 191 10.53 24.20 10.12
CA PRO A 191 9.28 24.78 9.60
C PRO A 191 9.18 24.89 8.07
N ARG A 192 10.31 25.13 7.38
CA ARG A 192 10.38 25.17 5.91
C ARG A 192 9.91 23.87 5.25
N ALA A 193 10.28 22.71 5.80
CA ALA A 193 9.90 21.40 5.29
C ALA A 193 9.97 20.35 6.43
N PRO A 194 9.00 20.35 7.36
CA PRO A 194 9.11 19.60 8.61
C PRO A 194 9.33 18.10 8.41
N SER A 195 8.65 17.50 7.42
CA SER A 195 8.79 16.08 7.11
C SER A 195 10.13 15.71 6.46
N TYR A 196 10.71 16.60 5.65
CA TYR A 196 11.98 16.32 4.95
C TYR A 196 13.18 16.47 5.86
N TYR A 197 13.15 17.47 6.74
CA TYR A 197 14.22 17.77 7.69
C TYR A 197 14.02 17.12 9.06
N ALA A 198 13.03 16.25 9.24
CA ALA A 198 12.77 15.57 10.51
C ALA A 198 14.01 14.76 10.98
N PRO A 199 14.60 15.08 12.14
CA PRO A 199 15.85 14.45 12.61
C PRO A 199 15.73 12.94 12.84
N THR A 200 14.54 12.44 13.14
CA THR A 200 14.26 11.01 13.39
C THR A 200 14.34 10.14 12.15
N THR A 201 14.02 10.70 10.97
CA THR A 201 13.98 9.95 9.70
C THR A 201 15.11 10.34 8.77
N ASN A 202 15.61 11.57 8.88
CA ASN A 202 16.68 12.11 8.03
C ASN A 202 17.65 12.97 8.86
N PHE A 203 18.38 12.34 9.78
CA PHE A 203 19.30 13.04 10.66
C PHE A 203 20.38 13.83 9.89
N LYS A 204 20.96 13.24 8.83
CA LYS A 204 21.96 13.92 7.99
C LYS A 204 21.38 15.17 7.30
N GLY A 205 20.15 15.09 6.79
CA GLY A 205 19.46 16.24 6.20
C GLY A 205 19.14 17.31 7.23
N ALA A 206 18.74 16.92 8.44
CA ALA A 206 18.52 17.82 9.56
C ALA A 206 19.81 18.56 9.96
N GLN A 207 20.94 17.86 10.09
CA GLN A 207 22.26 18.46 10.37
C GLN A 207 22.72 19.42 9.25
N ALA A 208 22.50 19.08 7.99
CA ALA A 208 22.80 19.97 6.88
C ALA A 208 21.98 21.26 6.96
N ARG A 209 20.70 21.17 7.34
CA ARG A 209 19.82 22.32 7.52
C ARG A 209 20.19 23.14 8.77
N GLN A 210 20.52 22.48 9.88
CA GLN A 210 21.04 23.10 11.10
C GLN A 210 22.28 23.97 10.80
N ARG A 211 23.22 23.45 9.99
CA ARG A 211 24.41 24.21 9.57
C ARG A 211 24.05 25.48 8.79
N VAL A 212 22.99 25.46 7.97
CA VAL A 212 22.51 26.65 7.26
C VAL A 212 21.98 27.69 8.26
N VAL A 213 21.24 27.26 9.29
CA VAL A 213 20.75 28.15 10.35
C VAL A 213 21.91 28.76 11.14
N LEU A 214 22.86 27.96 11.60
CA LEU A 214 24.03 28.44 12.36
C LEU A 214 24.88 29.44 11.55
N ASN A 215 25.18 29.12 10.28
CA ASN A 215 25.88 30.06 9.39
C ASN A 215 25.15 31.39 9.28
N ARG A 216 23.81 31.34 9.21
CA ARG A 216 22.99 32.54 9.12
C ARG A 216 23.07 33.36 10.40
N MET A 217 23.07 32.72 11.56
CA MET A 217 23.25 33.39 12.86
C MET A 217 24.64 34.05 12.98
N VAL A 218 25.70 33.40 12.49
CA VAL A 218 27.06 33.99 12.43
C VAL A 218 27.08 35.23 11.52
N GLN A 219 26.49 35.15 10.32
CA GLN A 219 26.43 36.29 9.38
C GLN A 219 25.72 37.51 9.95
N LEU A 220 24.75 37.30 10.85
CA LEU A 220 23.99 38.34 11.53
C LEU A 220 24.66 38.81 12.83
N GLY A 221 25.80 38.22 13.21
CA GLY A 221 26.52 38.55 14.43
C GLY A 221 25.81 38.09 15.72
N MET A 222 24.86 37.15 15.63
CA MET A 222 24.13 36.62 16.79
C MET A 222 24.97 35.60 17.59
N ILE A 223 25.89 34.91 16.92
CA ILE A 223 26.84 33.96 17.52
C ILE A 223 28.21 34.13 16.88
N THR A 224 29.26 33.68 17.58
CA THR A 224 30.63 33.66 17.06
C THR A 224 30.89 32.43 16.18
N PRO A 225 31.89 32.45 15.28
CA PRO A 225 32.32 31.26 14.54
C PRO A 225 32.67 30.09 15.45
N GLN A 226 33.29 30.36 16.61
CA GLN A 226 33.62 29.34 17.61
C GLN A 226 32.35 28.68 18.19
N GLN A 227 31.33 29.46 18.56
CA GLN A 227 30.06 28.93 19.04
C GLN A 227 29.35 28.08 17.98
N MET A 228 29.48 28.43 16.69
CA MET A 228 28.98 27.61 15.60
C MET A 228 29.71 26.28 15.49
N GLU A 229 31.04 26.26 15.62
CA GLU A 229 31.83 25.01 15.61
C GLU A 229 31.45 24.10 16.79
N GLU A 230 31.31 24.67 17.99
CA GLU A 230 30.87 23.96 19.19
C GLU A 230 29.45 23.36 19.00
N ALA A 231 28.50 24.14 18.46
CA ALA A 231 27.14 23.67 18.19
C ALA A 231 27.05 22.60 17.09
N LEU A 232 27.98 22.59 16.14
CA LEU A 232 28.07 21.55 15.10
C LEU A 232 28.75 20.26 15.61
N ALA A 233 29.61 20.38 16.61
CA ALA A 233 30.28 19.26 17.27
C ALA A 233 29.43 18.62 18.38
N GLU A 234 28.34 19.27 18.78
CA GLU A 234 27.40 18.76 19.77
C GLU A 234 26.80 17.41 19.35
N ASP A 235 26.88 16.43 20.25
CA ASP A 235 26.26 15.12 20.08
C ASP A 235 24.76 15.17 20.42
N ILE A 236 23.96 15.57 19.43
CA ILE A 236 22.50 15.71 19.59
C ILE A 236 21.83 14.34 19.59
N GLN A 237 21.33 13.94 20.76
CA GLN A 237 20.63 12.69 20.98
C GLN A 237 19.15 12.82 20.60
N VAL A 238 18.81 12.53 19.35
CA VAL A 238 17.42 12.55 18.88
C VAL A 238 16.64 11.37 19.48
N LYS A 239 15.57 11.67 20.20
CA LYS A 239 14.60 10.68 20.66
C LYS A 239 13.59 10.42 19.56
N ALA A 240 13.61 9.20 19.01
CA ALA A 240 12.53 8.76 18.13
C ALA A 240 11.32 8.37 19.00
N LYS A 241 10.35 9.27 19.17
CA LYS A 241 8.99 8.86 19.57
C LYS A 241 8.30 8.41 18.29
N THR A 242 8.33 7.09 18.03
CA THR A 242 7.54 6.49 16.94
C THR A 242 6.08 6.85 17.15
N GLU A 243 5.37 7.32 16.11
CA GLU A 243 3.92 7.50 16.16
C GLU A 243 3.28 6.19 16.64
N SER A 244 2.75 6.17 17.87
CA SER A 244 2.15 4.97 18.46
C SER A 244 0.68 4.89 18.06
N PHE A 245 0.42 4.58 16.79
CA PHE A 245 -0.91 4.15 16.40
C PHE A 245 -1.21 2.82 17.09
N GLN A 246 -2.13 2.85 18.06
CA GLN A 246 -2.48 1.66 18.84
C GLN A 246 -3.24 0.61 18.01
N GLN A 247 -3.97 1.04 16.98
CA GLN A 247 -4.82 0.18 16.17
C GLN A 247 -4.51 0.38 14.68
N ALA A 248 -4.41 -0.72 13.94
CA ALA A 248 -4.21 -0.72 12.48
C ALA A 248 -3.04 0.19 11.99
N PRO A 249 -1.86 0.15 12.62
CA PRO A 249 -0.81 1.16 12.41
C PRO A 249 -0.35 1.27 10.94
N TYR A 250 -0.18 0.14 10.26
CA TYR A 250 0.22 0.11 8.85
C TYR A 250 -0.85 0.73 7.94
N TYR A 251 -2.12 0.47 8.21
CA TYR A 251 -3.24 1.02 7.44
C TYR A 251 -3.38 2.53 7.64
N VAL A 252 -3.26 3.00 8.89
CA VAL A 252 -3.25 4.43 9.22
C VAL A 252 -2.08 5.14 8.54
N ALA A 253 -0.90 4.53 8.52
CA ALA A 253 0.27 5.10 7.85
C ALA A 253 0.05 5.28 6.33
N GLU A 254 -0.62 4.33 5.67
CA GLU A 254 -0.97 4.47 4.25
C GLU A 254 -2.02 5.57 4.02
N ILE A 255 -2.98 5.78 4.94
CA ILE A 255 -3.90 6.93 4.87
C ILE A 255 -3.11 8.23 4.98
N ILE A 256 -2.22 8.37 5.95
CA ILE A 256 -1.40 9.58 6.12
C ILE A 256 -0.55 9.82 4.86
N LYS A 257 0.04 8.77 4.30
CA LYS A 257 0.82 8.84 3.06
C LYS A 257 -0.04 9.23 1.85
N TYR A 258 -1.27 8.71 1.75
CA TYR A 258 -2.24 9.11 0.74
C TYR A 258 -2.48 10.61 0.79
N PHE A 259 -2.77 11.14 1.98
CA PHE A 259 -2.95 12.58 2.17
C PHE A 259 -1.69 13.37 1.81
N LYS A 260 -0.50 12.96 2.28
CA LYS A 260 0.79 13.61 1.96
C LYS A 260 1.05 13.73 0.47
N ASN A 261 0.69 12.70 -0.30
CA ASN A 261 0.92 12.68 -1.74
C ASN A 261 -0.12 13.50 -2.51
N LYS A 262 -1.36 13.56 -2.01
CA LYS A 262 -2.47 14.22 -2.70
C LYS A 262 -2.58 15.71 -2.36
N TYR A 263 -2.36 16.09 -1.10
CA TYR A 263 -2.60 17.43 -0.58
C TYR A 263 -1.31 18.16 -0.23
N PRO A 264 -1.03 19.36 -0.80
CA PRO A 264 0.16 20.14 -0.50
C PRO A 264 0.34 20.54 0.98
N ASN A 265 -0.76 20.54 1.73
CA ASN A 265 -0.89 20.96 3.12
C ASN A 265 -1.45 19.81 3.99
N ALA A 266 -1.25 18.56 3.54
CA ALA A 266 -1.82 17.36 4.14
C ALA A 266 -1.72 17.29 5.66
N MET A 267 -0.55 17.60 6.23
CA MET A 267 -0.33 17.47 7.67
C MET A 267 -1.14 18.50 8.46
N GLU A 268 -1.30 19.71 7.94
CA GLU A 268 -2.16 20.73 8.54
C GLU A 268 -3.61 20.25 8.54
N MET A 269 -4.10 19.80 7.37
CA MET A 269 -5.44 19.20 7.25
C MET A 269 -5.67 18.06 8.25
N LEU A 270 -4.71 17.15 8.39
CA LEU A 270 -4.84 15.99 9.28
C LEU A 270 -4.79 16.37 10.76
N TYR A 271 -3.94 17.30 11.19
CA TYR A 271 -3.78 17.61 12.61
C TYR A 271 -4.73 18.70 13.15
N THR A 272 -5.19 19.62 12.30
CA THR A 272 -5.96 20.79 12.73
C THR A 272 -7.31 20.94 12.02
N GLY A 273 -7.51 20.25 10.89
CA GLY A 273 -8.68 20.41 10.04
C GLY A 273 -9.97 19.75 10.55
N GLY A 274 -9.94 19.02 11.67
CA GLY A 274 -11.11 18.34 12.24
C GLY A 274 -11.76 17.34 11.30
N LEU A 275 -10.97 16.67 10.45
CA LEU A 275 -11.51 15.78 9.43
C LEU A 275 -12.11 14.52 10.05
N THR A 276 -13.20 14.02 9.47
CA THR A 276 -13.64 12.64 9.65
C THR A 276 -13.29 11.84 8.40
N ILE A 277 -12.34 10.92 8.55
CA ILE A 277 -11.86 10.03 7.48
C ILE A 277 -12.52 8.66 7.70
N GLN A 278 -13.55 8.36 6.93
CA GLN A 278 -14.23 7.07 6.94
C GLN A 278 -13.50 6.10 6.01
N THR A 279 -13.14 4.93 6.54
CA THR A 279 -12.32 3.94 5.84
C THR A 279 -13.10 2.66 5.55
N SER A 280 -12.53 1.81 4.70
CA SER A 280 -13.09 0.50 4.35
C SER A 280 -12.77 -0.60 5.37
N LEU A 281 -11.85 -0.32 6.30
CA LEU A 281 -11.34 -1.26 7.30
C LEU A 281 -12.47 -1.78 8.18
N ASP A 282 -12.41 -3.05 8.57
CA ASP A 282 -13.21 -3.58 9.67
C ASP A 282 -12.27 -3.82 10.86
N LEU A 283 -12.47 -3.08 11.96
CA LEU A 283 -11.52 -3.14 13.09
C LEU A 283 -11.49 -4.50 13.78
N ASP A 284 -12.57 -5.26 13.72
CA ASP A 284 -12.61 -6.57 14.39
C ASP A 284 -11.93 -7.62 13.50
N MET A 285 -12.09 -7.54 12.17
CA MET A 285 -11.27 -8.31 11.23
C MET A 285 -9.79 -7.92 11.30
N GLN A 286 -9.47 -6.64 11.44
CA GLN A 286 -8.07 -6.18 11.58
C GLN A 286 -7.40 -6.81 12.81
N LYS A 287 -8.08 -6.83 13.96
CA LYS A 287 -7.56 -7.47 15.17
C LYS A 287 -7.36 -8.98 15.00
N ALA A 288 -8.31 -9.65 14.33
CA ALA A 288 -8.18 -11.06 13.99
C ALA A 288 -6.95 -11.31 13.11
N ALA A 289 -6.70 -10.44 12.12
CA ALA A 289 -5.54 -10.52 11.24
C ALA A 289 -4.21 -10.33 11.98
N GLU A 290 -4.13 -9.29 12.84
CA GLU A 290 -2.94 -9.01 13.65
C GLU A 290 -2.62 -10.20 14.57
N LYS A 291 -3.64 -10.72 15.26
CA LYS A 291 -3.53 -11.88 16.14
C LYS A 291 -3.08 -13.14 15.39
N ALA A 292 -3.71 -13.48 14.28
CA ALA A 292 -3.38 -14.67 13.50
C ALA A 292 -1.95 -14.60 12.95
N LEU A 293 -1.53 -13.44 12.43
CA LEU A 293 -0.18 -13.25 11.91
C LEU A 293 0.88 -13.39 13.01
N VAL A 294 0.70 -12.71 14.15
CA VAL A 294 1.65 -12.78 15.28
C VAL A 294 1.75 -14.21 15.81
N GLN A 295 0.61 -14.85 16.11
CA GLN A 295 0.59 -16.21 16.66
C GLN A 295 1.17 -17.26 15.71
N GLY A 296 1.01 -17.09 14.40
CA GLY A 296 1.63 -18.00 13.43
C GLY A 296 3.13 -17.82 13.32
N LEU A 297 3.60 -16.57 13.32
CA LEU A 297 5.01 -16.26 13.19
C LEU A 297 5.83 -16.53 14.47
N ASP A 298 5.22 -16.43 15.65
CA ASP A 298 5.86 -16.74 16.94
C ASP A 298 6.29 -18.21 17.07
N LYS A 299 5.69 -19.10 16.27
CA LYS A 299 6.01 -20.54 16.25
C LYS A 299 7.29 -20.87 15.48
N VAL A 300 7.94 -19.90 14.85
CA VAL A 300 9.02 -20.15 13.88
C VAL A 300 10.35 -19.52 14.28
N ASN A 301 10.44 -18.19 14.21
CA ASN A 301 11.66 -17.46 14.53
C ASN A 301 11.30 -16.01 14.90
N PRO A 302 12.01 -15.31 15.80
CA PRO A 302 11.72 -13.90 16.09
C PRO A 302 11.99 -12.93 14.92
N ASP A 303 12.94 -13.24 14.04
CA ASP A 303 13.41 -12.36 12.95
C ASP A 303 12.59 -12.48 11.66
N ILE A 304 11.81 -13.57 11.48
CA ILE A 304 10.97 -13.70 10.29
C ILE A 304 9.90 -12.60 10.28
N ASN A 305 9.27 -12.29 9.16
CA ASN A 305 8.18 -11.32 9.12
C ASN A 305 7.07 -11.83 8.21
N GLY A 306 5.99 -11.09 8.12
CA GLY A 306 4.91 -11.41 7.20
C GLY A 306 3.97 -10.25 7.00
N ALA A 307 2.97 -10.50 6.16
CA ALA A 307 1.87 -9.60 5.93
C ALA A 307 0.58 -10.40 5.75
N LEU A 308 -0.54 -9.78 6.12
CA LEU A 308 -1.88 -10.27 5.84
C LEU A 308 -2.70 -9.11 5.29
N VAL A 309 -3.27 -9.29 4.11
CA VAL A 309 -4.19 -8.32 3.50
C VAL A 309 -5.48 -9.03 3.14
N ALA A 310 -6.61 -8.47 3.56
CA ALA A 310 -7.94 -9.02 3.30
C ALA A 310 -8.82 -7.99 2.58
N ILE A 311 -9.53 -8.45 1.54
CA ILE A 311 -10.38 -7.63 0.69
C ILE A 311 -11.75 -8.30 0.54
N ASP A 312 -12.80 -7.50 0.61
CA ASP A 312 -14.14 -7.91 0.20
C ASP A 312 -14.21 -7.93 -1.34
N PRO A 313 -14.39 -9.11 -1.96
CA PRO A 313 -14.27 -9.24 -3.42
C PRO A 313 -15.42 -8.58 -4.18
N GLN A 314 -16.54 -8.24 -3.50
CA GLN A 314 -17.72 -7.67 -4.14
C GLN A 314 -17.58 -6.16 -4.39
N ASN A 315 -16.82 -5.46 -3.54
CA ASN A 315 -16.73 -3.99 -3.56
C ASN A 315 -15.29 -3.46 -3.53
N GLY A 316 -14.29 -4.32 -3.31
CA GLY A 316 -12.87 -3.96 -3.28
C GLY A 316 -12.44 -3.34 -1.95
N TYR A 317 -13.28 -3.39 -0.92
CA TYR A 317 -12.96 -2.79 0.37
C TYR A 317 -11.86 -3.56 1.07
N ILE A 318 -10.77 -2.89 1.40
CA ILE A 318 -9.69 -3.47 2.20
C ILE A 318 -10.21 -3.58 3.64
N LYS A 319 -10.51 -4.80 4.07
CA LYS A 319 -11.09 -5.10 5.39
C LYS A 319 -10.04 -5.24 6.48
N ALA A 320 -8.84 -5.70 6.12
CA ALA A 320 -7.69 -5.77 7.02
C ALA A 320 -6.37 -5.57 6.24
N MET A 321 -5.40 -4.92 6.88
CA MET A 321 -4.03 -4.77 6.38
C MET A 321 -3.04 -4.80 7.54
N VAL A 322 -2.22 -5.85 7.56
CA VAL A 322 -1.13 -6.03 8.52
C VAL A 322 0.18 -6.10 7.73
N GLY A 323 1.09 -5.15 7.98
CA GLY A 323 2.35 -5.00 7.24
C GLY A 323 3.58 -5.62 7.93
N GLY A 324 3.42 -6.16 9.14
CA GLY A 324 4.49 -6.73 9.94
C GLY A 324 4.02 -7.13 11.33
N ARG A 325 4.89 -7.80 12.09
CA ARG A 325 4.56 -8.25 13.46
C ARG A 325 4.42 -7.14 14.47
N ASP A 326 5.30 -6.15 14.34
CA ASP A 326 5.54 -5.16 15.37
C ASP A 326 5.90 -3.83 14.70
N TRP A 327 4.94 -2.91 14.76
CA TRP A 327 5.08 -1.57 14.23
C TRP A 327 6.24 -0.79 14.87
N GLN A 328 6.49 -1.01 16.16
CA GLN A 328 7.54 -0.29 16.89
C GLN A 328 8.94 -0.75 16.46
N LYS A 329 9.07 -2.01 16.04
CA LYS A 329 10.32 -2.54 15.47
C LYS A 329 10.48 -2.23 14.00
N SER A 330 9.41 -2.27 13.21
CA SER A 330 9.46 -2.08 11.76
C SER A 330 8.18 -1.47 11.20
N GLN A 331 8.28 -0.25 10.68
CA GLN A 331 7.20 0.46 9.98
C GLN A 331 7.13 0.08 8.48
N TYR A 332 7.99 -0.81 7.99
CA TYR A 332 7.97 -1.26 6.60
C TYR A 332 6.71 -2.09 6.34
N ASN A 333 5.81 -1.58 5.51
CA ASN A 333 4.54 -2.22 5.21
C ASN A 333 4.70 -3.35 4.17
N ARG A 334 4.83 -4.59 4.64
CA ARG A 334 4.98 -5.76 3.78
C ARG A 334 3.71 -6.14 3.02
N GLY A 335 2.55 -5.61 3.40
CA GLY A 335 1.31 -5.75 2.62
C GLY A 335 1.41 -5.08 1.24
N LEU A 336 2.35 -4.13 1.09
CA LEU A 336 2.65 -3.41 -0.14
C LEU A 336 4.08 -3.66 -0.64
N ALA A 337 4.83 -4.56 0.00
CA ALA A 337 6.16 -4.93 -0.44
C ALA A 337 6.07 -5.93 -1.59
N LYS A 338 6.87 -5.71 -2.63
CA LYS A 338 6.99 -6.64 -3.74
C LYS A 338 7.84 -7.84 -3.33
N THR A 339 7.33 -9.04 -3.59
CA THR A 339 8.09 -10.28 -3.43
C THR A 339 7.51 -11.37 -4.35
N GLN A 340 8.29 -12.41 -4.63
CA GLN A 340 7.88 -13.49 -5.54
C GLN A 340 6.76 -14.34 -4.91
N PRO A 341 5.58 -14.42 -5.54
CA PRO A 341 4.43 -15.18 -5.02
C PRO A 341 4.58 -16.70 -5.22
N GLY A 342 5.55 -17.13 -6.03
CA GLY A 342 5.74 -18.54 -6.35
C GLY A 342 4.49 -19.15 -7.02
N SER A 343 4.22 -20.42 -6.69
CA SER A 343 3.05 -21.15 -7.20
C SER A 343 1.67 -20.54 -6.91
N ALA A 344 1.56 -19.50 -6.06
CA ALA A 344 0.32 -18.74 -5.92
C ALA A 344 -0.04 -17.95 -7.19
N PHE A 345 0.87 -17.84 -8.17
CA PHE A 345 0.59 -17.19 -9.46
C PHE A 345 -0.15 -18.09 -10.47
N LYS A 346 -0.12 -19.42 -10.27
CA LYS A 346 -0.68 -20.41 -11.20
C LYS A 346 -2.13 -20.16 -11.60
N PRO A 347 -3.07 -19.76 -10.70
CA PRO A 347 -4.48 -19.66 -11.05
C PRO A 347 -4.77 -18.71 -12.22
N PHE A 348 -3.95 -17.68 -12.44
CA PHE A 348 -4.08 -16.78 -13.59
C PHE A 348 -3.85 -17.50 -14.92
N LEU A 349 -2.90 -18.44 -14.97
CA LEU A 349 -2.64 -19.27 -16.15
C LEU A 349 -3.78 -20.27 -16.39
N TYR A 350 -4.28 -20.89 -15.32
CA TYR A 350 -5.36 -21.87 -15.44
C TYR A 350 -6.68 -21.21 -15.84
N ALA A 351 -6.95 -19.97 -15.40
CA ALA A 351 -8.06 -19.18 -15.92
C ALA A 351 -7.91 -18.93 -17.43
N ALA A 352 -6.71 -18.54 -17.88
CA ALA A 352 -6.43 -18.36 -19.30
C ALA A 352 -6.59 -19.66 -20.12
N ALA A 353 -6.17 -20.80 -19.56
CA ALA A 353 -6.31 -22.10 -20.21
C ALA A 353 -7.78 -22.46 -20.44
N LEU A 354 -8.62 -22.31 -19.41
CA LEU A 354 -10.05 -22.61 -19.53
C LEU A 354 -10.75 -21.69 -20.54
N ASP A 355 -10.40 -20.40 -20.56
CA ASP A 355 -10.94 -19.47 -21.55
C ASP A 355 -10.47 -19.79 -22.99
N ALA A 356 -9.26 -20.34 -23.14
CA ALA A 356 -8.73 -20.84 -24.40
C ALA A 356 -9.33 -22.19 -24.85
N GLY A 357 -10.27 -22.76 -24.10
CA GLY A 357 -10.98 -23.99 -24.46
C GLY A 357 -10.42 -25.28 -23.84
N TYR A 358 -9.37 -25.20 -23.02
CA TYR A 358 -8.98 -26.34 -22.19
C TYR A 358 -10.04 -26.60 -21.11
N THR A 359 -10.08 -27.82 -20.58
CA THR A 359 -11.01 -28.19 -19.51
C THR A 359 -10.25 -28.63 -18.27
N ALA A 360 -10.95 -28.71 -17.13
CA ALA A 360 -10.40 -29.30 -15.91
C ALA A 360 -9.89 -30.74 -16.12
N ALA A 361 -10.40 -31.44 -17.14
CA ALA A 361 -10.03 -32.80 -17.51
C ALA A 361 -8.90 -32.90 -18.56
N SER A 362 -8.53 -31.81 -19.22
CA SER A 362 -7.43 -31.81 -20.19
C SER A 362 -6.15 -32.35 -19.55
N THR A 363 -5.45 -33.25 -20.22
CA THR A 363 -4.28 -33.94 -19.66
C THR A 363 -2.97 -33.43 -20.22
N ILE A 364 -1.96 -33.28 -19.36
CA ILE A 364 -0.57 -33.01 -19.74
C ILE A 364 0.34 -33.96 -18.95
N THR A 365 1.33 -34.53 -19.63
CA THR A 365 2.30 -35.45 -19.01
C THR A 365 3.36 -34.70 -18.23
N CYS A 366 3.57 -35.07 -16.97
CA CYS A 366 4.68 -34.57 -16.17
C CYS A 366 5.95 -35.38 -16.48
N GLU A 367 6.73 -34.90 -17.45
CA GLU A 367 7.97 -35.51 -17.92
C GLU A 367 9.04 -34.44 -18.26
N PRO A 368 10.34 -34.81 -18.33
CA PRO A 368 11.39 -33.87 -18.68
C PRO A 368 11.14 -33.19 -20.02
N VAL A 369 11.13 -31.85 -20.01
CA VAL A 369 10.98 -31.01 -21.20
C VAL A 369 11.93 -29.82 -21.09
N THR A 370 12.54 -29.41 -22.19
CA THR A 370 13.51 -28.31 -22.23
C THR A 370 13.09 -27.27 -23.26
N TYR A 371 13.12 -26.00 -22.87
CA TYR A 371 12.76 -24.87 -23.70
C TYR A 371 13.96 -24.00 -24.00
N GLU A 372 14.16 -23.69 -25.27
CA GLU A 372 15.15 -22.69 -25.68
C GLU A 372 14.72 -21.29 -25.24
N GLN A 373 15.65 -20.55 -24.63
CA GLN A 373 15.38 -19.19 -24.15
C GLN A 373 16.21 -18.17 -24.95
N ARG A 374 15.57 -17.08 -25.37
CA ARG A 374 16.26 -16.01 -26.08
C ARG A 374 17.24 -15.29 -25.14
N GLY A 375 18.53 -15.46 -25.38
CA GLY A 375 19.59 -14.77 -24.63
C GLY A 375 19.89 -15.37 -23.25
N GLY A 376 19.48 -16.61 -22.99
CA GLY A 376 19.76 -17.36 -21.77
C GLY A 376 20.02 -18.84 -22.05
N PRO A 377 20.47 -19.61 -21.04
CA PRO A 377 20.57 -21.06 -21.17
C PRO A 377 19.17 -21.69 -21.36
N PRO A 378 19.09 -22.90 -21.94
CA PRO A 378 17.84 -23.65 -22.01
C PRO A 378 17.22 -23.83 -20.62
N TYR A 379 15.90 -23.78 -20.56
CA TYR A 379 15.14 -23.92 -19.32
C TYR A 379 14.42 -25.26 -19.25
N THR A 380 14.76 -26.03 -18.22
CA THR A 380 14.17 -27.33 -17.91
C THR A 380 13.48 -27.22 -16.55
N PRO A 381 12.14 -27.09 -16.48
CA PRO A 381 11.42 -27.05 -15.21
C PRO A 381 11.50 -28.42 -14.52
N VAL A 382 11.53 -28.40 -13.18
CA VAL A 382 11.43 -29.61 -12.35
C VAL A 382 10.30 -29.44 -11.36
N ASP A 383 9.61 -30.54 -11.05
CA ASP A 383 8.62 -30.55 -10.00
C ASP A 383 9.24 -30.68 -8.61
N HIS A 384 8.53 -30.12 -7.64
CA HIS A 384 8.99 -30.05 -6.27
C HIS A 384 8.99 -31.44 -5.61
N LYS A 385 10.02 -31.75 -4.79
CA LYS A 385 10.26 -33.03 -4.09
C LYS A 385 10.64 -34.23 -4.96
N VAL A 386 9.95 -34.46 -6.08
CA VAL A 386 10.08 -35.72 -6.85
C VAL A 386 10.72 -35.55 -8.23
N GLY A 387 10.88 -34.32 -8.72
CA GLY A 387 11.42 -34.03 -10.04
C GLY A 387 10.38 -34.26 -11.15
N TYR A 388 10.05 -35.53 -11.45
CA TYR A 388 9.10 -35.90 -12.50
C TYR A 388 8.23 -37.09 -12.08
N HIS A 389 6.97 -37.05 -12.47
CA HIS A 389 6.01 -38.11 -12.14
C HIS A 389 5.85 -39.17 -13.23
N TYR A 390 6.30 -38.90 -14.46
CA TYR A 390 6.23 -39.79 -15.63
C TYR A 390 4.84 -40.32 -15.93
N ARG A 391 3.83 -39.46 -15.80
CA ARG A 391 2.44 -39.78 -16.11
C ARG A 391 1.62 -38.54 -16.46
N PRO A 392 0.48 -38.71 -17.17
CA PRO A 392 -0.48 -37.63 -17.37
C PRO A 392 -1.12 -37.19 -16.05
N PHE A 393 -1.41 -35.90 -15.99
CA PHE A 393 -2.29 -35.27 -15.01
C PHE A 393 -3.36 -34.48 -15.75
N THR A 394 -4.60 -34.59 -15.29
CA THR A 394 -5.63 -33.60 -15.62
C THR A 394 -5.22 -32.24 -15.07
N LEU A 395 -5.65 -31.14 -15.71
CA LEU A 395 -5.35 -29.79 -15.22
C LEU A 395 -5.84 -29.58 -13.77
N LYS A 396 -6.97 -30.19 -13.38
CA LYS A 396 -7.48 -30.14 -12.00
C LYS A 396 -6.49 -30.79 -11.01
N GLN A 397 -5.95 -31.97 -11.35
CA GLN A 397 -4.94 -32.61 -10.50
C GLN A 397 -3.65 -31.80 -10.45
N ALA A 398 -3.17 -31.32 -11.60
CA ALA A 398 -1.93 -30.55 -11.68
C ALA A 398 -1.99 -29.29 -10.81
N LEU A 399 -3.13 -28.57 -10.81
CA LEU A 399 -3.32 -27.42 -9.92
C LEU A 399 -3.45 -27.82 -8.45
N THR A 400 -4.13 -28.95 -8.16
CA THR A 400 -4.33 -29.49 -6.81
C THR A 400 -3.01 -29.77 -6.09
N ILE A 401 -2.09 -30.47 -6.76
CA ILE A 401 -0.76 -30.81 -6.23
C ILE A 401 0.29 -29.75 -6.56
N SER A 402 -0.09 -28.74 -7.36
CA SER A 402 0.77 -27.63 -7.78
C SER A 402 1.99 -28.08 -8.60
N ASP A 403 1.80 -28.99 -9.56
CA ASP A 403 2.88 -29.53 -10.41
C ASP A 403 3.51 -28.42 -11.28
N ASN A 404 4.83 -28.23 -11.20
CA ASN A 404 5.55 -27.19 -11.92
C ASN A 404 5.73 -27.51 -13.40
N VAL A 405 6.00 -28.77 -13.73
CA VAL A 405 6.32 -29.21 -15.10
C VAL A 405 5.09 -29.06 -15.98
N VAL A 406 3.93 -29.56 -15.55
CA VAL A 406 2.65 -29.41 -16.26
C VAL A 406 2.29 -27.93 -16.43
N THR A 407 2.51 -27.12 -15.40
CA THR A 407 2.19 -25.69 -15.45
C THR A 407 3.08 -24.94 -16.46
N VAL A 408 4.38 -25.25 -16.51
CA VAL A 408 5.29 -24.62 -17.48
C VAL A 408 4.99 -25.09 -18.92
N GLN A 409 4.66 -26.36 -19.11
CA GLN A 409 4.16 -26.86 -20.40
C GLN A 409 2.92 -26.10 -20.86
N LEU A 410 1.93 -25.93 -19.97
CA LEU A 410 0.73 -25.15 -20.25
C LEU A 410 1.05 -23.68 -20.59
N ALA A 411 2.01 -23.07 -19.88
CA ALA A 411 2.46 -21.71 -20.17
C ALA A 411 3.13 -21.59 -21.54
N ASN A 412 3.87 -22.61 -21.97
CA ASN A 412 4.45 -22.68 -23.30
C ASN A 412 3.38 -22.82 -24.40
N MET A 413 2.34 -23.64 -24.16
CA MET A 413 1.23 -23.81 -25.11
C MET A 413 0.42 -22.51 -25.29
N LEU A 414 0.17 -21.75 -24.21
CA LEU A 414 -0.64 -20.53 -24.24
C LEU A 414 0.15 -19.24 -24.56
N GLY A 415 1.47 -19.30 -24.38
CA GLY A 415 2.37 -18.15 -24.44
C GLY A 415 2.39 -17.33 -23.13
N PRO A 416 3.56 -16.89 -22.65
CA PRO A 416 3.68 -16.16 -21.39
C PRO A 416 3.03 -14.76 -21.41
N ASP A 417 2.87 -14.14 -22.58
CA ASP A 417 2.14 -12.88 -22.73
C ASP A 417 0.64 -13.03 -22.38
N THR A 418 0.05 -14.18 -22.68
CA THR A 418 -1.33 -14.49 -22.29
C THR A 418 -1.47 -14.50 -20.77
N LEU A 419 -0.52 -15.12 -20.07
CA LEU A 419 -0.46 -15.09 -18.60
C LEU A 419 -0.35 -13.66 -18.06
N VAL A 420 0.53 -12.83 -18.64
CA VAL A 420 0.66 -11.42 -18.25
C VAL A 420 -0.69 -10.70 -18.38
N ARG A 421 -1.36 -10.84 -19.53
CA ARG A 421 -2.67 -10.19 -19.77
C ARG A 421 -3.73 -10.59 -18.76
N TYR A 422 -3.85 -11.89 -18.46
CA TYR A 422 -4.81 -12.39 -17.47
C TYR A 422 -4.51 -11.88 -16.06
N ALA A 423 -3.24 -11.95 -15.63
CA ALA A 423 -2.85 -11.42 -14.33
C ALA A 423 -3.13 -9.91 -14.21
N LYS A 424 -2.82 -9.13 -15.26
CA LYS A 424 -3.13 -7.68 -15.33
C LYS A 424 -4.63 -7.40 -15.29
N ALA A 425 -5.41 -8.12 -16.10
CA ALA A 425 -6.86 -7.98 -16.14
C ALA A 425 -7.47 -8.27 -14.77
N MET A 426 -7.00 -9.31 -14.08
CA MET A 426 -7.53 -9.72 -12.78
C MET A 426 -7.15 -8.79 -11.63
N GLY A 427 -6.03 -8.05 -11.71
CA GLY A 427 -5.73 -6.98 -10.74
C GLY A 427 -4.27 -6.78 -10.37
N ILE A 428 -3.33 -7.46 -11.03
CA ILE A 428 -1.90 -7.22 -10.81
C ILE A 428 -1.47 -5.92 -11.51
N GLU A 429 -0.85 -4.99 -10.79
CA GLU A 429 -0.35 -3.71 -11.35
C GLU A 429 1.17 -3.71 -11.55
N SER A 430 1.89 -4.54 -10.80
CA SER A 430 3.34 -4.74 -10.86
C SER A 430 3.81 -5.18 -12.23
N GLU A 431 5.03 -4.81 -12.59
CA GLU A 431 5.64 -5.21 -13.87
C GLU A 431 5.81 -6.75 -13.91
N LEU A 432 5.34 -7.36 -14.98
CA LEU A 432 5.41 -8.81 -15.19
C LEU A 432 6.26 -9.07 -16.42
N ARG A 433 7.27 -9.94 -16.28
CA ARG A 433 8.14 -10.32 -17.39
C ARG A 433 7.60 -11.59 -18.06
N PRO A 434 7.33 -11.59 -19.37
CA PRO A 434 6.70 -12.71 -20.06
C PRO A 434 7.72 -13.84 -20.35
N TYR A 435 8.25 -14.45 -19.28
CA TYR A 435 9.05 -15.67 -19.36
C TYR A 435 8.21 -16.87 -18.93
N LEU A 436 8.56 -18.09 -19.37
CA LEU A 436 7.87 -19.31 -18.92
C LEU A 436 7.89 -19.48 -17.39
N SER A 437 8.97 -19.03 -16.73
CA SER A 437 9.08 -19.03 -15.27
C SER A 437 8.04 -18.14 -14.57
N LEU A 438 7.40 -17.21 -15.27
CA LEU A 438 6.32 -16.40 -14.71
C LEU A 438 5.15 -17.28 -14.24
N ALA A 439 4.91 -18.40 -14.91
CA ALA A 439 3.89 -19.37 -14.51
C ALA A 439 4.14 -19.95 -13.09
N LEU A 440 5.38 -19.88 -12.63
CA LEU A 440 5.81 -20.26 -11.28
C LEU A 440 6.00 -19.05 -10.35
N GLY A 441 5.58 -17.85 -10.75
CA GLY A 441 5.62 -16.63 -9.93
C GLY A 441 6.99 -15.99 -9.80
N SER A 442 7.79 -15.98 -10.87
CA SER A 442 9.15 -15.39 -10.86
C SER A 442 9.19 -13.85 -10.80
N SER A 443 8.10 -13.17 -11.19
CA SER A 443 7.95 -11.71 -11.04
C SER A 443 7.42 -11.34 -9.66
N GLU A 444 7.92 -10.24 -9.09
CA GLU A 444 7.51 -9.80 -7.76
C GLU A 444 6.21 -8.99 -7.79
N VAL A 445 5.32 -9.28 -6.84
CA VAL A 445 4.02 -8.62 -6.64
C VAL A 445 3.78 -8.38 -5.15
N THR A 446 2.80 -7.56 -4.81
CA THR A 446 2.43 -7.28 -3.42
C THR A 446 1.32 -8.20 -2.89
N PRO A 447 1.25 -8.43 -1.57
CA PRO A 447 0.11 -9.13 -0.98
C PRO A 447 -1.25 -8.49 -1.26
N LEU A 448 -1.32 -7.15 -1.32
CA LEU A 448 -2.54 -6.45 -1.72
C LEU A 448 -2.97 -6.81 -3.16
N GLU A 449 -2.04 -6.79 -4.12
CA GLU A 449 -2.33 -7.16 -5.51
C GLU A 449 -2.78 -8.61 -5.63
N MET A 450 -2.16 -9.54 -4.90
CA MET A 450 -2.56 -10.94 -4.90
C MET A 450 -3.97 -11.15 -4.34
N ALA A 451 -4.32 -10.48 -3.23
CA ALA A 451 -5.69 -10.51 -2.70
C ALA A 451 -6.70 -9.92 -3.69
N ALA A 452 -6.37 -8.79 -4.32
CA ALA A 452 -7.23 -8.15 -5.31
C ALA A 452 -7.43 -9.03 -6.55
N ALA A 453 -6.34 -9.62 -7.06
CA ALA A 453 -6.35 -10.44 -8.26
C ALA A 453 -7.04 -11.80 -8.09
N TYR A 454 -7.19 -12.29 -6.86
CA TYR A 454 -8.04 -13.46 -6.56
C TYR A 454 -9.52 -13.09 -6.42
N GLY A 455 -9.84 -11.81 -6.24
CA GLY A 455 -11.20 -11.26 -6.15
C GLY A 455 -12.15 -11.72 -7.26
N PRO A 456 -11.77 -11.66 -8.56
CA PRO A 456 -12.61 -12.16 -9.65
C PRO A 456 -13.00 -13.63 -9.50
N LEU A 457 -12.12 -14.49 -8.97
CA LEU A 457 -12.45 -15.91 -8.76
C LEU A 457 -13.50 -16.07 -7.64
N ALA A 458 -13.40 -15.25 -6.59
CA ALA A 458 -14.37 -15.23 -5.50
C ALA A 458 -15.71 -14.56 -5.87
N ASN A 459 -15.73 -13.74 -6.93
CA ASN A 459 -16.85 -12.87 -7.30
C ASN A 459 -17.26 -13.05 -8.78
N ALA A 460 -17.41 -14.30 -9.22
CA ALA A 460 -18.00 -14.66 -10.52
C ALA A 460 -17.37 -13.93 -11.74
N GLY A 461 -16.05 -13.74 -11.71
CA GLY A 461 -15.28 -13.08 -12.76
C GLY A 461 -15.28 -11.55 -12.71
N ILE A 462 -15.83 -10.93 -11.66
CA ILE A 462 -15.86 -9.47 -11.48
C ILE A 462 -14.70 -9.01 -10.60
N ARG A 463 -13.82 -8.18 -11.16
CA ARG A 463 -12.77 -7.49 -10.42
C ARG A 463 -13.35 -6.25 -9.74
N ALA A 464 -13.12 -6.14 -8.44
CA ALA A 464 -13.30 -4.89 -7.69
C ALA A 464 -11.93 -4.27 -7.36
N LYS A 465 -11.75 -2.98 -7.67
CA LYS A 465 -10.50 -2.28 -7.37
C LYS A 465 -10.36 -2.02 -5.86
N PRO A 466 -9.17 -2.21 -5.26
CA PRO A 466 -8.97 -1.97 -3.83
C PRO A 466 -9.24 -0.52 -3.40
N ILE A 467 -9.99 -0.33 -2.31
CA ILE A 467 -10.32 0.98 -1.74
C ILE A 467 -9.93 1.01 -0.26
N TYR A 468 -9.26 2.09 0.17
CA TYR A 468 -8.92 2.37 1.57
C TYR A 468 -9.89 3.37 2.21
N ILE A 469 -10.07 4.52 1.58
CA ILE A 469 -10.83 5.64 2.12
C ILE A 469 -12.17 5.67 1.40
N LEU A 470 -13.26 5.55 2.14
CA LEU A 470 -14.61 5.66 1.58
C LEU A 470 -15.02 7.13 1.46
N LYS A 471 -14.74 7.92 2.50
CA LYS A 471 -15.20 9.30 2.58
C LYS A 471 -14.28 10.17 3.44
N VAL A 472 -14.10 11.42 3.05
CA VAL A 472 -13.42 12.45 3.85
C VAL A 472 -14.37 13.62 4.04
N ILE A 473 -14.65 13.97 5.29
CA ILE A 473 -15.58 15.05 5.66
C ILE A 473 -14.80 16.06 6.50
N ASP A 474 -14.97 17.35 6.23
CA ASP A 474 -14.36 18.41 7.05
C ASP A 474 -15.18 18.73 8.32
N SER A 475 -14.64 19.60 9.19
CA SER A 475 -15.27 20.02 10.44
C SER A 475 -16.62 20.73 10.26
N SER A 476 -16.92 21.24 9.07
CA SER A 476 -18.20 21.88 8.72
C SER A 476 -19.25 20.89 8.19
N GLY A 477 -18.88 19.62 8.05
CA GLY A 477 -19.73 18.57 7.48
C GLY A 477 -19.70 18.50 5.95
N ARG A 478 -18.82 19.26 5.29
CA ARG A 478 -18.67 19.23 3.83
C ARG A 478 -17.82 18.02 3.42
N VAL A 479 -18.31 17.28 2.43
CA VAL A 479 -17.60 16.13 1.85
C VAL A 479 -16.49 16.63 0.93
N LEU A 480 -15.24 16.31 1.27
CA LEU A 480 -14.06 16.62 0.46
C LEU A 480 -13.78 15.53 -0.57
N GLU A 481 -14.02 14.26 -0.19
CA GLU A 481 -13.82 13.09 -1.06
C GLU A 481 -14.84 12.00 -0.76
N GLU A 482 -15.22 11.25 -1.79
CA GLU A 482 -16.05 10.06 -1.69
C GLU A 482 -15.63 9.06 -2.78
N HIS A 483 -15.32 7.82 -2.40
CA HIS A 483 -14.90 6.77 -3.31
C HIS A 483 -15.94 5.66 -3.36
N ASN A 484 -16.36 5.31 -4.57
CA ASN A 484 -17.28 4.23 -4.84
C ASN A 484 -16.54 3.05 -5.47
N SER A 485 -17.12 1.85 -5.38
CA SER A 485 -16.55 0.64 -5.96
C SER A 485 -16.40 0.74 -7.48
N GLU A 486 -15.19 0.49 -7.97
CA GLU A 486 -14.89 0.37 -9.40
C GLU A 486 -14.89 -1.13 -9.77
N LEU A 487 -15.93 -1.57 -10.48
CA LEU A 487 -16.15 -2.97 -10.86
C LEU A 487 -15.91 -3.19 -12.36
N ALA A 488 -15.30 -4.32 -12.72
CA ALA A 488 -15.10 -4.73 -14.11
C ALA A 488 -15.25 -6.24 -14.27
N LYS A 489 -16.05 -6.71 -15.24
CA LYS A 489 -16.07 -8.13 -15.64
C LYS A 489 -14.79 -8.44 -16.41
N VAL A 490 -13.97 -9.33 -15.86
CA VAL A 490 -12.64 -9.67 -16.38
C VAL A 490 -12.51 -11.15 -16.74
N LEU A 491 -13.40 -12.00 -16.24
CA LEU A 491 -13.53 -13.41 -16.61
C LEU A 491 -15.00 -13.75 -16.90
N ASP A 492 -15.21 -14.80 -17.68
CA ASP A 492 -16.49 -15.52 -17.70
C ASP A 492 -16.74 -16.15 -16.32
N GLU A 493 -17.96 -16.03 -15.82
CA GLU A 493 -18.35 -16.56 -14.49
C GLU A 493 -18.22 -18.09 -14.41
N ARG A 494 -18.41 -18.80 -15.53
CA ARG A 494 -18.24 -20.25 -15.65
C ARG A 494 -16.77 -20.62 -15.50
N VAL A 495 -15.87 -19.87 -16.15
CA VAL A 495 -14.42 -20.03 -16.01
C VAL A 495 -14.00 -19.75 -14.56
N ALA A 496 -14.46 -18.66 -13.97
CA ALA A 496 -14.17 -18.32 -12.58
C ALA A 496 -14.59 -19.46 -11.63
N TYR A 497 -15.82 -19.98 -11.78
CA TYR A 497 -16.33 -21.08 -10.97
C TYR A 497 -15.50 -22.37 -11.13
N ILE A 498 -15.13 -22.77 -12.35
CA ILE A 498 -14.35 -23.99 -12.58
C ILE A 498 -12.94 -23.85 -11.97
N VAL A 499 -12.28 -22.69 -12.11
CA VAL A 499 -11.00 -22.44 -11.43
C VAL A 499 -11.18 -22.51 -9.91
N THR A 500 -12.27 -21.95 -9.37
CA THR A 500 -12.58 -22.05 -7.95
C THR A 500 -12.75 -23.50 -7.49
N ASP A 501 -13.47 -24.34 -8.24
CA ASP A 501 -13.57 -25.78 -7.94
C ASP A 501 -12.20 -26.49 -7.95
N MET A 502 -11.35 -26.19 -8.94
CA MET A 502 -9.99 -26.73 -8.96
C MET A 502 -9.17 -26.27 -7.73
N LEU A 503 -9.39 -25.05 -7.25
CA LEU A 503 -8.74 -24.51 -6.05
C LEU A 503 -9.35 -25.03 -4.74
N LYS A 504 -10.62 -25.46 -4.70
CA LYS A 504 -11.19 -26.20 -3.57
C LYS A 504 -10.44 -27.52 -3.35
N ALA A 505 -10.01 -28.17 -4.42
CA ALA A 505 -9.22 -29.39 -4.33
C ALA A 505 -7.83 -29.16 -3.69
N ALA A 506 -7.20 -28.00 -3.93
CA ALA A 506 -5.89 -27.66 -3.36
C ALA A 506 -5.88 -27.50 -1.83
N VAL A 507 -7.03 -27.17 -1.23
CA VAL A 507 -7.21 -27.05 0.23
C VAL A 507 -7.87 -28.28 0.87
N SER A 508 -8.26 -29.25 0.04
CA SER A 508 -8.87 -30.52 0.47
C SER A 508 -7.81 -31.62 0.68
N PRO A 509 -8.13 -32.76 1.30
CA PRO A 509 -7.21 -33.89 1.40
C PRO A 509 -6.57 -34.26 0.07
N GLY A 510 -5.24 -34.38 0.05
CA GLY A 510 -4.45 -34.62 -1.17
C GLY A 510 -3.96 -33.35 -1.88
N GLY A 511 -4.45 -32.17 -1.51
CA GLY A 511 -3.98 -30.88 -2.01
C GLY A 511 -2.80 -30.30 -1.24
N THR A 512 -2.14 -29.29 -1.81
CA THR A 512 -0.96 -28.63 -1.20
C THR A 512 -1.23 -27.90 0.12
N ALA A 513 -2.48 -27.56 0.42
CA ALA A 513 -2.90 -26.95 1.68
C ALA A 513 -3.90 -27.84 2.45
N ALA A 514 -3.87 -29.16 2.24
CA ALA A 514 -4.79 -30.10 2.89
C ALA A 514 -4.90 -29.92 4.42
N GLN A 515 -3.86 -29.41 5.06
CA GLN A 515 -3.84 -29.21 6.51
C GLN A 515 -4.81 -28.15 7.04
N ILE A 516 -5.37 -27.28 6.19
CA ILE A 516 -6.38 -26.32 6.62
C ILE A 516 -7.81 -26.86 6.50
N SER A 517 -8.00 -28.03 5.87
CA SER A 517 -9.33 -28.61 5.60
C SER A 517 -10.18 -28.85 6.85
N TRP A 518 -9.54 -29.10 8.00
CA TRP A 518 -10.23 -29.24 9.29
C TRP A 518 -10.21 -27.98 10.15
N LEU A 519 -9.43 -26.96 9.77
CA LEU A 519 -9.35 -25.70 10.48
C LEU A 519 -10.48 -24.76 10.06
N VAL A 520 -10.83 -24.76 8.77
CA VAL A 520 -11.84 -23.88 8.20
C VAL A 520 -13.14 -24.63 8.01
N LYS A 521 -14.21 -24.22 8.68
CA LYS A 521 -15.49 -24.94 8.74
C LYS A 521 -16.50 -24.43 7.70
N ARG A 522 -16.00 -23.79 6.65
CA ARG A 522 -16.80 -23.22 5.56
C ARG A 522 -16.17 -23.51 4.20
N PRO A 523 -16.96 -23.52 3.11
CA PRO A 523 -16.41 -23.69 1.77
C PRO A 523 -15.39 -22.59 1.45
N VAL A 524 -14.18 -23.02 1.08
CA VAL A 524 -13.08 -22.13 0.71
C VAL A 524 -12.28 -22.71 -0.43
N ALA A 525 -11.62 -21.84 -1.17
CA ALA A 525 -10.68 -22.16 -2.23
C ALA A 525 -9.39 -21.39 -1.98
N GLY A 526 -8.25 -21.92 -2.41
CA GLY A 526 -7.00 -21.20 -2.23
C GLY A 526 -5.79 -21.90 -2.84
N LYS A 527 -4.68 -21.19 -2.86
CA LYS A 527 -3.44 -21.67 -3.46
C LYS A 527 -2.24 -21.31 -2.60
N THR A 528 -1.40 -22.32 -2.39
CA THR A 528 -0.06 -22.17 -1.82
C THR A 528 0.91 -21.60 -2.84
N GLY A 529 1.84 -20.77 -2.35
CA GLY A 529 2.99 -20.29 -3.09
C GLY A 529 4.26 -20.50 -2.28
N THR A 530 5.30 -21.01 -2.93
CA THR A 530 6.65 -21.15 -2.36
C THR A 530 7.62 -20.78 -3.48
N SER A 531 8.61 -19.93 -3.20
CA SER A 531 9.70 -19.63 -4.14
C SER A 531 10.73 -20.78 -4.18
N ASP A 532 11.51 -20.87 -5.26
CA ASP A 532 12.43 -22.00 -5.53
C ASP A 532 13.48 -22.24 -4.43
N ASP A 533 13.79 -21.24 -3.60
CA ASP A 533 14.73 -21.35 -2.47
C ASP A 533 14.07 -21.34 -1.08
N TYR A 534 12.74 -21.45 -1.01
CA TYR A 534 11.97 -21.31 0.24
C TYR A 534 12.23 -19.98 0.94
N THR A 535 12.51 -18.93 0.18
CA THR A 535 12.72 -17.56 0.70
C THR A 535 11.41 -16.87 1.03
N ASN A 536 10.31 -17.30 0.39
CA ASN A 536 8.97 -16.76 0.57
C ASN A 536 7.96 -17.91 0.71
N ALA A 537 7.08 -17.80 1.69
CA ALA A 537 5.93 -18.67 1.87
C ALA A 537 4.64 -17.84 1.74
N TRP A 538 3.76 -18.28 0.84
CA TRP A 538 2.53 -17.58 0.50
C TRP A 538 1.32 -18.51 0.59
N PHE A 539 0.20 -17.92 0.97
CA PHE A 539 -1.11 -18.52 0.75
C PHE A 539 -2.10 -17.43 0.40
N VAL A 540 -2.81 -17.63 -0.70
CA VAL A 540 -3.91 -16.74 -1.11
C VAL A 540 -5.15 -17.60 -1.20
N GLY A 541 -6.15 -17.27 -0.39
CA GLY A 541 -7.37 -18.03 -0.30
C GLY A 541 -8.59 -17.14 -0.14
N TYR A 542 -9.75 -17.70 -0.38
CA TYR A 542 -10.99 -16.97 -0.35
C TYR A 542 -12.21 -17.85 -0.04
N SER A 543 -13.24 -17.15 0.43
CA SER A 543 -14.65 -17.57 0.41
C SER A 543 -15.42 -16.59 -0.50
N PRO A 544 -16.73 -16.80 -0.76
CA PRO A 544 -17.55 -15.79 -1.46
C PRO A 544 -17.57 -14.42 -0.76
N ASP A 545 -17.28 -14.37 0.53
CA ASP A 545 -17.41 -13.18 1.38
C ASP A 545 -16.11 -12.38 1.55
N LEU A 546 -14.95 -13.02 1.38
CA LEU A 546 -13.66 -12.44 1.74
C LEU A 546 -12.52 -13.17 1.04
N VAL A 547 -11.59 -12.40 0.50
CA VAL A 547 -10.30 -12.89 -0.02
C VAL A 547 -9.20 -12.41 0.91
N ALA A 548 -8.25 -13.27 1.24
CA ALA A 548 -7.07 -12.85 1.97
C ALA A 548 -5.78 -13.45 1.41
N SER A 549 -4.73 -12.64 1.40
CA SER A 549 -3.38 -13.01 1.03
C SER A 549 -2.47 -12.94 2.25
N VAL A 550 -1.77 -14.03 2.53
CA VAL A 550 -0.75 -14.13 3.58
C VAL A 550 0.60 -14.35 2.94
N TYR A 551 1.56 -13.51 3.31
CA TYR A 551 2.97 -13.64 2.96
C TYR A 551 3.80 -13.81 4.24
N VAL A 552 4.79 -14.69 4.19
CA VAL A 552 5.78 -14.89 5.25
C VAL A 552 7.18 -14.99 4.65
N GLY A 553 8.14 -14.24 5.20
CA GLY A 553 9.51 -14.19 4.70
C GLY A 553 10.42 -13.28 5.52
N TYR A 554 11.71 -13.28 5.19
CA TYR A 554 12.70 -12.37 5.79
C TYR A 554 12.90 -11.13 4.90
N ASP A 555 13.22 -10.00 5.51
CA ASP A 555 13.63 -8.81 4.75
C ASP A 555 15.03 -9.00 4.15
N ASP A 556 15.89 -9.69 4.88
CA ASP A 556 17.16 -10.22 4.35
C ASP A 556 16.87 -11.40 3.42
N LYS A 557 16.90 -11.13 2.12
CA LYS A 557 16.60 -12.09 1.05
C LYS A 557 17.61 -13.25 0.96
N SER A 558 18.73 -13.19 1.68
CA SER A 558 19.66 -14.31 1.78
C SER A 558 19.17 -15.42 2.73
N LYS A 559 18.23 -15.09 3.64
CA LYS A 559 17.65 -16.04 4.59
C LYS A 559 16.49 -16.80 3.96
N ARG A 560 16.36 -18.07 4.36
CA ARG A 560 15.30 -18.98 3.92
C ARG A 560 14.28 -19.16 5.04
N VAL A 561 13.00 -19.16 4.69
CA VAL A 561 11.89 -19.53 5.60
C VAL A 561 12.00 -21.00 5.97
N GLY A 562 12.38 -21.86 5.02
CA GLY A 562 12.52 -23.30 5.23
C GLY A 562 11.19 -24.05 5.42
N LEU A 563 10.06 -23.35 5.29
CA LEU A 563 8.70 -23.88 5.35
C LEU A 563 7.95 -23.49 4.07
N THR A 564 7.02 -24.34 3.63
CA THR A 564 6.20 -24.03 2.45
C THR A 564 5.05 -23.08 2.79
N GLY A 565 4.44 -22.49 1.77
CA GLY A 565 3.17 -21.74 1.95
C GLY A 565 2.07 -22.56 2.63
N GLY A 566 2.05 -23.87 2.37
CA GLY A 566 1.16 -24.81 3.05
C GLY A 566 1.41 -24.84 4.55
N ASP A 567 2.67 -24.96 4.98
CA ASP A 567 3.08 -25.20 6.37
C ASP A 567 2.85 -24.01 7.31
N ILE A 568 2.98 -22.77 6.82
CA ILE A 568 2.96 -21.57 7.65
C ILE A 568 1.91 -20.52 7.24
N ALA A 569 1.83 -20.19 5.95
CA ALA A 569 0.95 -19.12 5.49
C ALA A 569 -0.53 -19.57 5.48
N ALA A 570 -0.81 -20.82 5.09
CA ALA A 570 -2.16 -21.35 5.07
C ALA A 570 -2.80 -21.47 6.46
N PRO A 571 -2.11 -21.94 7.53
CA PRO A 571 -2.67 -21.93 8.89
C PRO A 571 -2.95 -20.54 9.44
N ILE A 572 -2.07 -19.56 9.17
CA ILE A 572 -2.31 -18.15 9.53
C ILE A 572 -3.58 -17.64 8.85
N TRP A 573 -3.70 -17.90 7.55
CA TRP A 573 -4.88 -17.55 6.78
C TRP A 573 -6.15 -18.22 7.33
N ALA A 574 -6.10 -19.52 7.61
CA ALA A 574 -7.24 -20.29 8.12
C ALA A 574 -7.75 -19.75 9.46
N GLN A 575 -6.83 -19.46 10.38
CA GLN A 575 -7.15 -18.87 11.67
C GLN A 575 -7.82 -17.51 11.51
N PHE A 576 -7.28 -16.64 10.66
CA PHE A 576 -7.87 -15.34 10.36
C PHE A 576 -9.29 -15.48 9.79
N MET A 577 -9.49 -16.35 8.80
CA MET A 577 -10.78 -16.50 8.13
C MET A 577 -11.89 -17.02 9.05
N GLU A 578 -11.58 -17.96 9.94
CA GLU A 578 -12.54 -18.45 10.93
C GLU A 578 -12.94 -17.37 11.94
N GLU A 579 -12.00 -16.55 12.40
CA GLU A 579 -12.30 -15.46 13.34
C GLU A 579 -13.01 -14.29 12.65
N ALA A 580 -12.57 -13.90 11.45
CA ALA A 580 -13.13 -12.78 10.69
C ALA A 580 -14.55 -13.05 10.16
N LEU A 581 -14.88 -14.30 9.83
CA LEU A 581 -16.19 -14.68 9.28
C LEU A 581 -17.04 -15.49 10.27
N GLY A 582 -16.57 -15.73 11.49
CA GLY A 582 -17.18 -16.66 12.46
C GLY A 582 -18.68 -16.44 12.68
N ASP A 583 -19.10 -15.17 12.75
CA ASP A 583 -20.49 -14.78 12.98
C ASP A 583 -21.35 -14.74 11.69
N ARG A 584 -20.74 -14.97 10.53
CA ARG A 584 -21.42 -14.96 9.23
C ARG A 584 -21.78 -16.37 8.77
N PRO A 585 -22.98 -16.57 8.19
CA PRO A 585 -23.36 -17.86 7.61
C PRO A 585 -22.33 -18.37 6.62
N ALA A 586 -21.99 -19.65 6.70
CA ALA A 586 -21.14 -20.29 5.71
C ALA A 586 -21.90 -20.37 4.37
N ARG A 587 -21.32 -19.78 3.32
CA ARG A 587 -21.85 -19.82 1.94
C ARG A 587 -20.89 -20.60 1.06
N ASP A 588 -21.44 -21.41 0.15
CA ASP A 588 -20.65 -22.00 -0.95
C ASP A 588 -20.69 -21.07 -2.18
N PHE A 589 -19.81 -21.33 -3.13
CA PHE A 589 -19.76 -20.65 -4.41
C PHE A 589 -20.96 -21.06 -5.27
N PRO A 590 -21.78 -20.12 -5.75
CA PRO A 590 -22.93 -20.45 -6.59
C PRO A 590 -22.46 -21.02 -7.94
N VAL A 591 -23.07 -22.12 -8.36
CA VAL A 591 -22.81 -22.70 -9.69
C VAL A 591 -23.53 -21.84 -10.73
N PRO A 592 -22.83 -21.22 -11.69
CA PRO A 592 -23.47 -20.39 -12.71
C PRO A 592 -24.20 -21.24 -13.75
N GLU A 593 -25.10 -20.62 -14.51
CA GLU A 593 -25.79 -21.26 -15.62
C GLU A 593 -24.79 -21.71 -16.71
N GLY A 594 -25.07 -22.84 -17.36
CA GLY A 594 -24.18 -23.42 -18.37
C GLY A 594 -22.90 -24.04 -17.80
N VAL A 595 -22.87 -24.34 -16.49
CA VAL A 595 -21.86 -25.21 -15.88
C VAL A 595 -22.49 -26.56 -15.52
N VAL A 596 -21.85 -27.64 -15.95
CA VAL A 596 -22.27 -29.02 -15.68
C VAL A 596 -21.19 -29.77 -14.91
N GLN A 597 -21.61 -30.70 -14.05
CA GLN A 597 -20.71 -31.59 -13.32
C GLN A 597 -20.65 -32.96 -14.00
N ALA A 598 -19.45 -33.53 -14.12
CA ALA A 598 -19.27 -34.90 -14.58
C ALA A 598 -18.15 -35.61 -13.81
N GLU A 599 -18.31 -36.92 -13.62
CA GLU A 599 -17.24 -37.78 -13.13
C GLU A 599 -16.31 -38.14 -14.30
N ILE A 600 -15.01 -37.91 -14.10
CA ILE A 600 -13.96 -38.24 -15.05
C ILE A 600 -13.02 -39.30 -14.48
N CYS A 601 -12.39 -40.07 -15.35
CA CYS A 601 -11.27 -40.90 -14.99
C CYS A 601 -10.04 -40.02 -14.69
N ALA A 602 -9.45 -40.21 -13.53
CA ALA A 602 -8.33 -39.42 -13.04
C ALA A 602 -6.99 -39.77 -13.72
N VAL A 603 -6.98 -40.72 -14.65
CA VAL A 603 -5.80 -41.18 -15.39
C VAL A 603 -5.72 -40.52 -16.77
N ASP A 604 -6.82 -40.53 -17.53
CA ASP A 604 -6.87 -40.08 -18.92
C ASP A 604 -7.79 -38.87 -19.17
N GLY A 605 -8.53 -38.40 -18.15
CA GLY A 605 -9.46 -37.28 -18.27
C GLY A 605 -10.75 -37.60 -19.03
N LEU A 606 -10.97 -38.84 -19.46
CA LEU A 606 -12.19 -39.27 -20.13
C LEU A 606 -13.34 -39.45 -19.15
N ARG A 607 -14.56 -39.64 -19.66
CA ARG A 607 -15.75 -39.84 -18.80
C ARG A 607 -15.58 -41.11 -17.97
N ALA A 608 -15.83 -41.02 -16.67
CA ALA A 608 -15.71 -42.18 -15.78
C ALA A 608 -16.64 -43.32 -16.25
N SER A 609 -16.14 -44.55 -16.15
CA SER A 609 -16.89 -45.77 -16.46
C SER A 609 -16.67 -46.80 -15.34
N PRO A 610 -17.40 -47.93 -15.32
CA PRO A 610 -17.14 -49.03 -14.38
C PRO A 610 -15.72 -49.60 -14.46
N LEU A 611 -14.97 -49.31 -15.52
CA LEU A 611 -13.57 -49.74 -15.69
C LEU A 611 -12.56 -48.74 -15.12
N SER A 612 -12.99 -47.52 -14.77
CA SER A 612 -12.09 -46.50 -14.22
C SER A 612 -11.61 -46.89 -12.83
N SER A 613 -10.30 -47.04 -12.65
CA SER A 613 -9.69 -47.40 -11.36
C SER A 613 -9.72 -46.24 -10.36
N ARG A 614 -9.67 -45.00 -10.87
CA ARG A 614 -9.69 -43.76 -10.12
C ARG A 614 -10.57 -42.76 -10.84
N THR A 615 -11.55 -42.23 -10.14
CA THR A 615 -12.42 -41.18 -10.66
C THR A 615 -12.21 -39.88 -9.89
N MET A 616 -12.60 -38.77 -10.50
CA MET A 616 -12.76 -37.51 -9.81
C MET A 616 -13.90 -36.71 -10.41
N SER A 617 -14.53 -35.91 -9.55
CA SER A 617 -15.54 -34.95 -9.98
C SER A 617 -14.86 -33.73 -10.59
N ALA A 618 -15.41 -33.24 -11.71
CA ALA A 618 -14.99 -32.00 -12.35
C ALA A 618 -16.19 -31.25 -12.92
N TYR A 619 -16.04 -29.93 -13.03
CA TYR A 619 -17.02 -29.06 -13.65
C TYR A 619 -16.53 -28.59 -15.02
N PHE A 620 -17.49 -28.39 -15.92
CA PHE A 620 -17.28 -28.08 -17.32
C PHE A 620 -18.24 -26.99 -17.75
N ILE A 621 -17.83 -26.18 -18.72
CA ILE A 621 -18.78 -25.41 -19.51
C ILE A 621 -19.63 -26.43 -20.28
N GLU A 622 -20.95 -26.27 -20.25
CA GLU A 622 -21.88 -27.19 -20.91
C GLU A 622 -21.49 -27.43 -22.37
N GLY A 623 -21.39 -28.70 -22.75
CA GLY A 623 -20.97 -29.16 -24.07
C GLY A 623 -19.47 -29.45 -24.20
N THR A 624 -18.65 -29.06 -23.22
CA THR A 624 -17.21 -29.35 -23.18
C THR A 624 -16.84 -30.56 -22.32
N GLU A 625 -17.81 -31.14 -21.60
CA GLU A 625 -17.59 -32.34 -20.80
C GLU A 625 -17.19 -33.54 -21.68
N PRO A 626 -16.29 -34.43 -21.19
CA PRO A 626 -15.86 -35.58 -21.97
C PRO A 626 -17.03 -36.52 -22.25
N LYS A 627 -17.19 -36.91 -23.52
CA LYS A 627 -18.28 -37.79 -23.98
C LYS A 627 -17.85 -39.25 -24.07
N LEU A 628 -16.58 -39.49 -24.37
CA LEU A 628 -16.03 -40.83 -24.51
C LEU A 628 -15.81 -41.46 -23.13
N PRO A 629 -16.24 -42.71 -22.90
CA PRO A 629 -15.97 -43.41 -21.66
C PRO A 629 -14.49 -43.80 -21.57
N CYS A 630 -13.94 -43.77 -20.36
CA CYS A 630 -12.67 -44.38 -20.05
C CYS A 630 -12.77 -45.91 -20.23
N PHE A 631 -11.81 -46.50 -20.94
CA PHE A 631 -11.74 -47.95 -21.17
C PHE A 631 -10.86 -48.68 -20.12
N GLY A 632 -10.70 -48.08 -18.94
CA GLY A 632 -9.87 -48.56 -17.83
C GLY A 632 -8.38 -48.24 -18.00
N ASP A 633 -7.57 -48.60 -16.99
CA ASP A 633 -6.10 -48.42 -16.97
C ASP A 633 -5.36 -49.29 -18.00
N TYR A 634 -6.11 -49.92 -18.92
CA TYR A 634 -5.62 -50.84 -19.93
C TYR A 634 -4.50 -50.22 -20.79
N TRP A 635 -4.54 -48.90 -20.99
CA TRP A 635 -3.56 -48.14 -21.76
C TRP A 635 -2.33 -47.70 -20.95
N THR A 636 -2.43 -47.65 -19.62
CA THR A 636 -1.36 -47.15 -18.74
C THR A 636 -0.59 -48.26 -18.03
N ASN A 637 -1.06 -49.51 -18.10
CA ASN A 637 -0.45 -50.68 -17.47
C ASN A 637 0.43 -51.54 -18.40
N THR A 638 0.68 -51.16 -19.65
CA THR A 638 1.68 -51.85 -20.49
C THR A 638 3.10 -51.37 -20.16
N PRO A 639 3.99 -52.24 -19.63
CA PRO A 639 5.42 -51.97 -19.61
C PRO A 639 6.00 -52.17 -21.02
N GLN A 640 6.87 -51.25 -21.43
CA GLN A 640 7.76 -51.30 -22.61
C GLN A 640 7.10 -51.33 -24.01
N ASP A 641 7.26 -50.19 -24.69
CA ASP A 641 7.67 -50.04 -26.08
C ASP A 641 7.26 -51.16 -27.06
N SER A 642 6.13 -50.96 -27.74
CA SER A 642 5.76 -51.70 -28.95
C SER A 642 5.74 -50.82 -30.21
N GLY A 643 6.35 -49.63 -30.18
CA GLY A 643 6.57 -48.78 -31.37
C GLY A 643 5.34 -48.26 -32.13
N GLU A 644 4.12 -48.68 -31.79
CA GLU A 644 2.89 -48.24 -32.47
C GLU A 644 1.76 -48.03 -31.43
N GLY A 645 1.68 -46.81 -30.90
CA GLY A 645 0.54 -46.33 -30.12
C GLY A 645 -0.19 -45.20 -30.86
N PRO A 646 -1.51 -45.02 -30.67
CA PRO A 646 -2.32 -44.12 -31.49
C PRO A 646 -2.10 -42.66 -31.06
N GLN A 647 -1.01 -42.07 -31.55
CA GLN A 647 -0.78 -40.61 -31.50
C GLN A 647 -1.92 -39.83 -32.18
N ASP A 648 -2.74 -40.51 -32.98
CA ASP A 648 -3.83 -39.93 -33.77
C ASP A 648 -5.20 -39.91 -33.06
N LEU A 649 -5.34 -40.50 -31.85
CA LEU A 649 -6.61 -40.48 -31.09
C LEU A 649 -6.57 -39.60 -29.84
N LEU A 650 -5.37 -39.15 -29.44
CA LEU A 650 -5.14 -38.12 -28.41
C LEU A 650 -4.92 -36.74 -29.02
N VAL A 651 -5.25 -36.58 -30.32
CA VAL A 651 -5.21 -35.28 -30.99
C VAL A 651 -6.10 -34.32 -30.21
N ASN A 652 -5.45 -33.31 -29.65
CA ASN A 652 -6.03 -32.09 -29.09
C ASN A 652 -7.35 -31.76 -29.79
N PRO A 653 -8.46 -31.49 -29.07
CA PRO A 653 -9.58 -30.84 -29.71
C PRO A 653 -9.13 -29.44 -30.17
N ALA A 654 -8.81 -29.36 -31.47
CA ALA A 654 -8.45 -28.19 -32.26
C ALA A 654 -7.22 -27.39 -31.80
N GLU A 655 -6.41 -26.92 -32.76
CA GLU A 655 -5.70 -25.66 -32.53
C GLU A 655 -6.73 -24.63 -32.04
N PRO A 656 -6.47 -23.90 -30.95
CA PRO A 656 -7.38 -22.85 -30.52
C PRO A 656 -7.59 -21.92 -31.73
N PRO A 657 -8.84 -21.57 -32.10
CA PRO A 657 -9.08 -20.64 -33.20
C PRO A 657 -8.22 -19.41 -32.97
N SER A 658 -7.54 -18.95 -34.03
CA SER A 658 -6.55 -17.87 -33.99
C SER A 658 -7.07 -16.51 -33.47
N ASP A 659 -8.35 -16.42 -33.10
CA ASP A 659 -9.11 -15.23 -32.72
C ASP A 659 -9.97 -15.36 -31.43
N LEU A 660 -9.61 -16.22 -30.48
CA LEU A 660 -10.26 -16.25 -29.14
C LEU A 660 -9.62 -15.29 -28.13
N ASP A 661 -9.29 -14.07 -28.55
CA ASP A 661 -8.86 -13.04 -27.62
C ASP A 661 -9.94 -11.95 -27.53
N PRO A 662 -10.83 -11.98 -26.51
CA PRO A 662 -11.85 -10.96 -26.32
C PRO A 662 -11.27 -9.56 -26.02
N TRP A 663 -9.95 -9.46 -25.82
CA TRP A 663 -9.21 -8.25 -25.53
C TRP A 663 -8.30 -7.78 -26.68
N ARG A 664 -8.20 -8.52 -27.80
CA ARG A 664 -7.32 -8.14 -28.95
C ARG A 664 -7.72 -6.83 -29.64
N ASN A 665 -8.96 -6.39 -29.42
CA ASN A 665 -9.58 -5.22 -30.04
C ASN A 665 -10.02 -4.13 -29.03
N ARG A 666 -9.45 -4.07 -27.82
CA ARG A 666 -9.77 -3.02 -26.83
C ARG A 666 -8.54 -2.24 -26.37
#